data_AF-A0A6A2FEE2-F1
#
_entry.id   AF-A0A6A2FEE2-F1
#
_cell.length_a   1.000
_cell.length_b   1.000
_cell.length_c   1.000
_cell.angle_alpha   90.00
_cell.angle_beta   90.00
_cell.angle_gamma   90.00
#
_symmetry.space_group_name_H-M   'P 1'
#
loop_
_entity.id
_entity.type
_entity.pdbx_description
1 polymer ?
#
loop_
_entity_poly.entity_id
_entity_poly.type
_entity_poly.pdbx_seq_one_letter_code
_entity_poly.pdbx_strand_id
1 'polypeptide(L)'
;MSDIFLSYKSEDRPKARIISEALEQRGYSVWWDRIIPIGQNSHDVIEEELGASKCLVVLWSKESVKSNYVKTEAEEGYSRGILVPVFIEEVKPPLLFRRMEAAKLMDWDGISDNEEFALLLDAITEILGQSPAAKIKDKKETIVPKLLSPFEVFEKETNKNISIYLQKERDSIFGTIAPGSTSLLIGEIIGGEKLFISPPWANYMGAVRSEELIEYLISDLSSGNSILLLGDAGQGKTTILKRVFTIMVDSFVEKSNDIIPIYIPLRDIAYSGDKSGRTLSQLWQHLHTQPMNPLPLTYDQFTSFIYKKYIIFLFDGLDEMVMELSQHSINKSLYSDMFKLQSVLSCRKNFYELNLSESVIQQNYLKKIELLPLKFADSVKEYIIAFCDSKRVREDKISENIIIKIQHSKELLNLAQRPLMLTMILDIFIDSQKMLEIEWSKAKLYEAYTEKWLKNEAVKPDSKLKWDDKAELLEEIAWLTYQKSVPSSYAYGDELYKTVKFTRIEISKLIEGHALRFQPIPSSQLIDDICLRSFLIGGYGGYYYFIHKSFQEYYVAKYILKSMQQSAEYLALTLKVSTPAEVAAFLEDMLKENLSSKHKSDLITDNLIKAYQQNIGNGYSSLIIREHSCYYLACIGTQKAIQFLEHSYMKETNKWVQRGMMVGLGIFCKREDIIEKYIGMLYIDIDAASVNIGYNLAYCGDQSLDEALEGEYHDKGKSKGEGMVREIFRHLGSEKYKAGWALDLFTLRTLLQDKRRGLDILHVNNEYIPFLKGFLRNDHGERGRVFQQERQLLKDFLVNALK
;
A
#
# COMPACT_ATOMS: atom_id res chain seq x y z
N MET A 1 -26.19 -8.23 -14.25
CA MET A 1 -27.49 -8.39 -14.92
C MET A 1 -28.54 -8.47 -13.86
N SER A 2 -29.43 -7.49 -13.85
CA SER A 2 -30.50 -7.38 -12.86
C SER A 2 -31.80 -7.99 -13.39
N ASP A 3 -32.63 -8.53 -12.51
CA ASP A 3 -33.92 -9.13 -12.85
C ASP A 3 -34.96 -8.06 -13.22
N ILE A 4 -34.87 -6.88 -12.61
CA ILE A 4 -35.79 -5.75 -12.79
C ILE A 4 -35.04 -4.54 -13.36
N PHE A 5 -35.56 -3.95 -14.42
CA PHE A 5 -35.14 -2.65 -14.96
C PHE A 5 -36.11 -1.55 -14.49
N LEU A 6 -35.60 -0.52 -13.79
CA LEU A 6 -36.42 0.58 -13.30
C LEU A 6 -36.30 1.80 -14.22
N SER A 7 -37.34 2.08 -15.02
CA SER A 7 -37.43 3.25 -15.90
C SER A 7 -38.12 4.42 -15.19
N TYR A 8 -37.42 5.54 -15.07
CA TYR A 8 -37.89 6.76 -14.43
C TYR A 8 -37.16 8.00 -14.96
N LYS A 9 -37.67 9.18 -14.65
CA LYS A 9 -37.06 10.46 -15.01
C LYS A 9 -36.18 10.95 -13.85
N SER A 10 -35.04 11.60 -14.12
CA SER A 10 -34.02 11.95 -13.12
C SER A 10 -34.55 12.72 -11.90
N GLU A 11 -35.60 13.50 -12.09
CA GLU A 11 -36.32 14.28 -11.09
C GLU A 11 -37.07 13.37 -10.09
N ASP A 12 -37.45 12.16 -10.51
CA ASP A 12 -38.13 11.15 -9.71
C ASP A 12 -37.16 10.23 -8.94
N ARG A 13 -35.84 10.49 -9.03
CA ARG A 13 -34.76 9.67 -8.43
C ARG A 13 -34.96 9.37 -6.94
N PRO A 14 -35.40 10.32 -6.08
CA PRO A 14 -35.66 10.00 -4.68
C PRO A 14 -36.73 8.91 -4.49
N LYS A 15 -37.79 8.90 -5.31
CA LYS A 15 -38.86 7.90 -5.24
C LYS A 15 -38.43 6.58 -5.88
N ALA A 16 -37.70 6.64 -6.99
CA ALA A 16 -37.11 5.46 -7.63
C ALA A 16 -36.15 4.71 -6.69
N ARG A 17 -35.37 5.46 -5.90
CA ARG A 17 -34.51 4.89 -4.84
C ARG A 17 -35.28 4.09 -3.82
N ILE A 18 -36.35 4.67 -3.27
CA ILE A 18 -37.19 4.00 -2.25
C ILE A 18 -37.80 2.71 -2.81
N ILE A 19 -38.34 2.76 -4.04
CA ILE A 19 -38.94 1.59 -4.69
C ILE A 19 -37.87 0.52 -4.94
N SER A 20 -36.69 0.92 -5.40
CA SER A 20 -35.61 -0.01 -5.67
C SER A 20 -35.08 -0.69 -4.41
N GLU A 21 -34.77 0.08 -3.36
CA GLU A 21 -34.33 -0.44 -2.07
C GLU A 21 -35.36 -1.42 -1.48
N ALA A 22 -36.66 -1.14 -1.65
CA ALA A 22 -37.72 -2.03 -1.15
C ALA A 22 -37.91 -3.32 -1.97
N LEU A 23 -37.59 -3.30 -3.26
CA LEU A 23 -37.54 -4.49 -4.11
C LEU A 23 -36.29 -5.33 -3.80
N GLU A 24 -35.15 -4.68 -3.60
CA GLU A 24 -33.89 -5.33 -3.20
C GLU A 24 -34.00 -6.01 -1.83
N GLN A 25 -34.66 -5.37 -0.85
CA GLN A 25 -34.97 -5.98 0.45
C GLN A 25 -35.83 -7.25 0.35
N ARG A 26 -36.60 -7.40 -0.73
CA ARG A 26 -37.42 -8.59 -1.01
C ARG A 26 -36.70 -9.62 -1.88
N GLY A 27 -35.42 -9.40 -2.16
CA GLY A 27 -34.54 -10.35 -2.84
C GLY A 27 -34.53 -10.21 -4.36
N TYR A 28 -35.11 -9.15 -4.93
CA TYR A 28 -35.00 -8.86 -6.36
C TYR A 28 -33.70 -8.10 -6.66
N SER A 29 -33.06 -8.37 -7.79
CA SER A 29 -31.97 -7.52 -8.29
C SER A 29 -32.54 -6.42 -9.19
N VAL A 30 -32.23 -5.16 -8.89
CA VAL A 30 -32.81 -4.00 -9.60
C VAL A 30 -31.71 -3.18 -10.26
N TRP A 31 -31.84 -2.91 -11.56
CA TRP A 31 -31.00 -1.96 -12.27
C TRP A 31 -31.68 -0.59 -12.26
N TRP A 32 -31.07 0.36 -11.55
CA TRP A 32 -31.54 1.73 -11.41
C TRP A 32 -30.34 2.67 -11.19
N ASP A 33 -30.52 3.96 -11.49
CA ASP A 33 -29.53 5.03 -11.34
C ASP A 33 -28.25 4.94 -12.20
N ARG A 34 -28.36 5.51 -13.40
CA ARG A 34 -27.37 5.49 -14.50
C ARG A 34 -26.03 6.13 -14.12
N ILE A 35 -25.08 5.38 -13.54
CA ILE A 35 -23.66 5.75 -13.59
C ILE A 35 -23.07 5.15 -14.86
N ILE A 36 -23.18 5.90 -15.97
CA ILE A 36 -22.54 5.53 -17.25
C ILE A 36 -21.03 5.79 -17.12
N PRO A 37 -20.16 4.79 -17.34
CA PRO A 37 -18.72 4.98 -17.33
C PRO A 37 -18.29 5.98 -18.42
N ILE A 38 -17.39 6.91 -18.10
CA ILE A 38 -16.84 7.87 -19.08
C ILE A 38 -16.12 7.09 -20.18
N GLY A 39 -16.58 7.25 -21.43
CA GLY A 39 -16.01 6.60 -22.62
C GLY A 39 -16.88 5.51 -23.27
N GLN A 40 -18.03 5.15 -22.69
CA GLN A 40 -19.02 4.27 -23.32
C GLN A 40 -20.25 5.06 -23.80
N ASN A 41 -20.83 4.63 -24.93
CA ASN A 41 -22.06 5.21 -25.46
C ASN A 41 -23.22 4.86 -24.51
N SER A 42 -23.88 5.89 -23.98
CA SER A 42 -24.98 5.75 -23.03
C SER A 42 -26.16 4.96 -23.57
N HIS A 43 -26.34 4.90 -24.90
CA HIS A 43 -27.41 4.13 -25.51
C HIS A 43 -27.14 2.62 -25.46
N ASP A 44 -25.92 2.19 -25.75
CA ASP A 44 -25.59 0.76 -25.91
C ASP A 44 -25.69 0.01 -24.57
N VAL A 45 -25.22 0.62 -23.47
CA VAL A 45 -25.30 0.02 -22.12
C VAL A 45 -26.75 -0.11 -21.65
N ILE A 46 -27.59 0.88 -21.99
CA ILE A 46 -28.99 0.86 -21.57
C ILE A 46 -29.78 -0.12 -22.42
N GLU A 47 -29.51 -0.22 -23.72
CA GLU A 47 -30.12 -1.21 -24.61
C GLU A 47 -29.73 -2.64 -24.24
N GLU A 48 -28.48 -2.87 -23.82
CA GLU A 48 -27.99 -4.18 -23.35
C GLU A 48 -28.67 -4.61 -22.04
N GLU A 49 -28.73 -3.73 -21.02
CA GLU A 49 -29.40 -4.05 -19.75
C GLU A 49 -30.92 -4.12 -19.89
N LEU A 50 -31.53 -3.25 -20.73
CA LEU A 50 -32.94 -3.34 -21.09
C LEU A 50 -33.23 -4.69 -21.75
N GLY A 51 -32.40 -5.11 -22.71
CA GLY A 51 -32.49 -6.41 -23.39
C GLY A 51 -32.35 -7.61 -22.44
N ALA A 52 -31.44 -7.53 -21.46
CA ALA A 52 -31.20 -8.59 -20.49
C ALA A 52 -32.24 -8.67 -19.35
N SER A 53 -32.96 -7.58 -19.08
CA SER A 53 -33.95 -7.53 -18.01
C SER A 53 -35.15 -8.44 -18.27
N LYS A 54 -35.67 -9.06 -17.19
CA LYS A 54 -36.82 -9.97 -17.24
C LYS A 54 -38.13 -9.29 -16.87
N CYS A 55 -38.06 -8.18 -16.14
CA CYS A 55 -39.19 -7.34 -15.76
C CYS A 55 -38.79 -5.86 -15.89
N LEU A 56 -39.68 -5.03 -16.44
CA LEU A 56 -39.49 -3.59 -16.54
C LEU A 56 -40.54 -2.86 -15.72
N VAL A 57 -40.12 -2.10 -14.73
CA VAL A 57 -40.99 -1.24 -13.93
C VAL A 57 -40.86 0.20 -14.43
N VAL A 58 -41.96 0.80 -14.88
CA VAL A 58 -41.98 2.22 -15.31
C VAL A 58 -42.69 3.08 -14.27
N LEU A 59 -42.06 4.20 -13.87
CA LEU A 59 -42.63 5.18 -12.96
C LEU A 59 -43.28 6.35 -13.73
N TRP A 60 -44.59 6.52 -13.60
CA TRP A 60 -45.37 7.59 -14.19
C TRP A 60 -45.50 8.81 -13.26
N SER A 61 -44.94 9.93 -13.69
CA SER A 61 -44.97 11.26 -13.07
C SER A 61 -45.25 12.33 -14.13
N LYS A 62 -45.46 13.59 -13.73
CA LYS A 62 -45.65 14.71 -14.68
C LYS A 62 -44.46 14.88 -15.63
N GLU A 63 -43.27 14.47 -15.20
CA GLU A 63 -42.04 14.59 -15.98
C GLU A 63 -41.77 13.34 -16.84
N SER A 64 -42.06 12.15 -16.33
CA SER A 64 -41.83 10.92 -17.08
C SER A 64 -42.81 10.75 -18.25
N VAL A 65 -44.06 11.23 -18.15
CA VAL A 65 -45.02 11.23 -19.27
C VAL A 65 -44.64 12.19 -20.40
N LYS A 66 -43.71 13.12 -20.17
CA LYS A 66 -43.17 14.03 -21.21
C LYS A 66 -41.91 13.46 -21.88
N SER A 67 -41.20 12.56 -21.21
CA SER A 67 -39.93 12.00 -21.67
C SER A 67 -40.13 11.00 -22.82
N ASN A 68 -39.58 11.31 -24.00
CA ASN A 68 -39.57 10.35 -25.13
C ASN A 68 -38.77 9.10 -24.79
N TYR A 69 -37.71 9.24 -24.00
CA TYR A 69 -36.86 8.13 -23.59
C TYR A 69 -37.61 7.12 -22.72
N VAL A 70 -38.30 7.58 -21.67
CA VAL A 70 -39.10 6.72 -20.79
C VAL A 70 -40.27 6.08 -21.56
N LYS A 71 -40.87 6.81 -22.52
CA LYS A 71 -41.89 6.25 -23.42
C LYS A 71 -41.33 5.11 -24.26
N THR A 72 -40.16 5.28 -24.88
CA THR A 72 -39.53 4.25 -25.71
C THR A 72 -39.17 3.01 -24.87
N GLU A 73 -38.59 3.18 -23.67
CA GLU A 73 -38.32 2.05 -22.76
C GLU A 73 -39.61 1.33 -22.33
N ALA A 74 -40.67 2.07 -22.02
CA ALA A 74 -41.96 1.49 -21.66
C ALA A 74 -42.65 0.79 -22.84
N GLU A 75 -42.52 1.34 -24.05
CA GLU A 75 -43.02 0.72 -25.29
C GLU A 75 -42.31 -0.62 -25.56
N GLU A 76 -41.00 -0.69 -25.31
CA GLU A 76 -40.22 -1.92 -25.43
C GLU A 76 -40.57 -2.94 -24.35
N GLY A 77 -40.74 -2.51 -23.10
CA GLY A 77 -41.25 -3.40 -22.04
C GLY A 77 -42.64 -3.95 -22.36
N TYR A 78 -43.50 -3.12 -22.97
CA TYR A 78 -44.87 -3.50 -23.35
C TYR A 78 -44.88 -4.47 -24.53
N SER A 79 -44.06 -4.24 -25.56
CA SER A 79 -43.94 -5.13 -26.73
C SER A 79 -43.47 -6.53 -26.32
N ARG A 80 -42.59 -6.60 -25.30
CA ARG A 80 -42.06 -7.85 -24.73
C ARG A 80 -42.95 -8.50 -23.67
N GLY A 81 -44.02 -7.85 -23.24
CA GLY A 81 -44.93 -8.35 -22.20
C GLY A 81 -44.31 -8.41 -20.79
N ILE A 82 -43.27 -7.61 -20.52
CA ILE A 82 -42.56 -7.57 -19.24
C ILE A 82 -42.79 -6.26 -18.45
N LEU A 83 -43.68 -5.39 -18.94
CA LEU A 83 -43.95 -4.07 -18.37
C LEU A 83 -44.89 -4.10 -17.16
N VAL A 84 -44.46 -3.49 -16.05
CA VAL A 84 -45.28 -3.18 -14.88
C VAL A 84 -45.34 -1.66 -14.69
N PRO A 85 -46.50 -1.02 -14.97
CA PRO A 85 -46.65 0.42 -14.78
C PRO A 85 -46.95 0.79 -13.32
N VAL A 86 -46.32 1.87 -12.83
CA VAL A 86 -46.50 2.40 -11.47
C VAL A 86 -46.73 3.91 -11.51
N PHE A 87 -47.80 4.41 -10.89
CA PHE A 87 -48.03 5.84 -10.72
C PHE A 87 -47.39 6.35 -9.44
N ILE A 88 -46.49 7.33 -9.58
CA ILE A 88 -45.90 8.06 -8.44
C ILE A 88 -46.43 9.49 -8.32
N GLU A 89 -47.17 9.97 -9.33
CA GLU A 89 -48.01 11.17 -9.26
C GLU A 89 -49.34 10.95 -10.02
N GLU A 90 -50.34 11.79 -9.75
CA GLU A 90 -51.61 11.75 -10.49
C GLU A 90 -51.43 12.32 -11.91
N VAL A 91 -51.25 11.43 -12.89
CA VAL A 91 -51.03 11.77 -14.29
C VAL A 91 -51.75 10.86 -15.25
N LYS A 92 -52.01 11.36 -16.46
CA LYS A 92 -52.58 10.57 -17.55
C LYS A 92 -51.44 9.95 -18.38
N PRO A 93 -51.26 8.61 -18.38
CA PRO A 93 -50.16 8.00 -19.14
C PRO A 93 -50.42 8.08 -20.65
N PRO A 94 -49.39 7.85 -21.48
CA PRO A 94 -49.52 7.74 -22.93
C PRO A 94 -50.61 6.75 -23.35
N LEU A 95 -51.24 7.01 -24.51
CA LEU A 95 -52.44 6.29 -24.97
C LEU A 95 -52.28 4.76 -24.93
N LEU A 96 -51.09 4.27 -25.29
CA LEU A 96 -50.74 2.84 -25.33
C LEU A 96 -50.91 2.15 -23.97
N PHE A 97 -50.62 2.84 -22.86
CA PHE A 97 -50.60 2.26 -21.52
C PHE A 97 -51.89 2.53 -20.71
N ARG A 98 -52.86 3.28 -21.25
CA ARG A 98 -54.09 3.67 -20.52
C ARG A 98 -55.03 2.51 -20.18
N ARG A 99 -54.86 1.37 -20.85
CA ARG A 99 -55.68 0.17 -20.65
C ARG A 99 -55.02 -0.86 -19.72
N MET A 100 -53.79 -0.60 -19.27
CA MET A 100 -53.10 -1.46 -18.31
C MET A 100 -53.48 -1.04 -16.89
N GLU A 101 -53.67 -2.02 -16.01
CA GLU A 101 -53.73 -1.77 -14.58
C GLU A 101 -52.34 -1.43 -14.06
N ALA A 102 -52.25 -0.46 -13.16
CA ALA A 102 -51.00 0.10 -12.66
C ALA A 102 -51.10 0.30 -11.15
N ALA A 103 -50.03 -0.04 -10.43
CA ALA A 103 -49.93 0.21 -9.00
C ALA A 103 -49.81 1.70 -8.72
N LYS A 104 -50.43 2.20 -7.64
CA LYS A 104 -50.43 3.62 -7.27
C LYS A 104 -49.63 3.83 -5.99
N LEU A 105 -48.39 4.31 -6.13
CA LEU A 105 -47.44 4.51 -5.02
C LEU A 105 -47.20 5.99 -4.68
N MET A 106 -48.13 6.88 -5.03
CA MET A 106 -48.01 8.34 -4.79
C MET A 106 -47.68 8.65 -3.32
N ASP A 107 -48.44 8.08 -2.38
CA ASP A 107 -48.34 8.36 -0.94
C ASP A 107 -47.48 7.34 -0.17
N TRP A 108 -46.82 6.40 -0.86
CA TRP A 108 -46.06 5.35 -0.20
C TRP A 108 -44.66 5.81 0.22
N ASP A 109 -44.31 5.61 1.50
CA ASP A 109 -43.07 6.10 2.12
C ASP A 109 -41.94 5.06 2.21
N GLY A 110 -42.19 3.83 1.75
CA GLY A 110 -41.21 2.73 1.76
C GLY A 110 -41.27 1.83 3.00
N ILE A 111 -42.12 2.12 4.00
CA ILE A 111 -42.07 1.45 5.31
C ILE A 111 -43.38 0.69 5.64
N SER A 112 -44.54 1.12 5.13
CA SER A 112 -45.84 0.49 5.43
C SER A 112 -46.17 -0.72 4.53
N ASP A 113 -46.87 -1.72 5.09
CA ASP A 113 -47.62 -2.78 4.37
C ASP A 113 -48.74 -2.12 3.52
N ASN A 114 -48.38 -1.65 2.34
CA ASN A 114 -49.27 -0.96 1.42
C ASN A 114 -49.82 -1.94 0.38
N GLU A 115 -51.14 -2.01 0.23
CA GLU A 115 -51.84 -2.89 -0.72
C GLU A 115 -51.36 -2.66 -2.16
N GLU A 116 -51.10 -1.41 -2.56
CA GLU A 116 -50.61 -1.07 -3.89
C GLU A 116 -49.17 -1.54 -4.13
N PHE A 117 -48.34 -1.59 -3.07
CA PHE A 117 -47.00 -2.16 -3.17
C PHE A 117 -47.04 -3.69 -3.23
N ALA A 118 -47.98 -4.33 -2.53
CA ALA A 118 -48.21 -5.76 -2.66
C ALA A 118 -48.65 -6.14 -4.09
N LEU A 119 -49.55 -5.35 -4.70
CA LEU A 119 -49.95 -5.53 -6.10
C LEU A 119 -48.77 -5.39 -7.08
N LEU A 120 -47.85 -4.44 -6.83
CA LEU A 120 -46.61 -4.32 -7.61
C LEU A 120 -45.75 -5.59 -7.50
N LEU A 121 -45.59 -6.15 -6.29
CA LEU A 121 -44.82 -7.38 -6.08
C LEU A 121 -45.46 -8.60 -6.74
N ASP A 122 -46.80 -8.70 -6.69
CA ASP A 122 -47.53 -9.79 -7.32
C ASP A 122 -47.36 -9.75 -8.84
N ALA A 123 -47.49 -8.58 -9.45
CA ALA A 123 -47.26 -8.37 -10.88
C ALA A 123 -45.81 -8.69 -11.30
N ILE A 124 -44.82 -8.25 -10.51
CA ILE A 124 -43.40 -8.58 -10.74
C ILE A 124 -43.16 -10.09 -10.61
N THR A 125 -43.77 -10.72 -9.60
CA THR A 125 -43.62 -12.16 -9.34
C THR A 125 -44.25 -13.01 -10.44
N GLU A 126 -45.39 -12.58 -10.97
CA GLU A 126 -46.07 -13.22 -12.10
C GLU A 126 -45.18 -13.19 -13.36
N ILE A 127 -44.59 -12.04 -13.66
CA ILE A 127 -43.67 -11.88 -14.80
C ILE A 127 -42.38 -12.70 -14.63
N LEU A 128 -41.83 -12.76 -13.42
CA LEU A 128 -40.59 -13.49 -13.11
C LEU A 128 -40.81 -15.00 -12.90
N GLY A 129 -42.07 -15.47 -12.84
CA GLY A 129 -42.44 -16.89 -12.84
C GLY A 129 -42.15 -17.67 -11.55
N GLN A 130 -41.71 -17.03 -10.46
CA GLN A 130 -41.48 -17.66 -9.15
C GLN A 130 -41.66 -16.67 -7.98
N SER A 131 -42.45 -17.05 -6.97
CA SER A 131 -42.53 -16.30 -5.70
C SER A 131 -41.33 -16.62 -4.79
N PRO A 132 -40.61 -15.62 -4.25
CA PRO A 132 -39.52 -15.83 -3.27
C PRO A 132 -39.99 -16.53 -1.97
N ALA A 133 -41.31 -16.55 -1.72
CA ALA A 133 -41.92 -17.03 -0.48
C ALA A 133 -41.82 -18.56 -0.27
N ALA A 134 -41.41 -19.35 -1.27
CA ALA A 134 -41.23 -20.80 -1.11
C ALA A 134 -39.95 -21.20 -0.34
N LYS A 135 -39.07 -20.25 0.03
CA LYS A 135 -37.86 -20.52 0.84
C LYS A 135 -38.03 -20.25 2.35
N ILE A 136 -39.18 -19.77 2.82
CA ILE A 136 -39.37 -19.34 4.22
C ILE A 136 -40.65 -19.94 4.84
N LYS A 137 -40.74 -21.27 4.88
CA LYS A 137 -41.67 -21.96 5.79
C LYS A 137 -41.00 -23.21 6.34
N ASP A 138 -40.20 -23.03 7.39
CA ASP A 138 -40.34 -23.85 8.59
C ASP A 138 -39.72 -23.19 9.83
N LYS A 139 -40.61 -22.97 10.80
CA LYS A 139 -40.47 -22.72 12.25
C LYS A 139 -39.64 -21.51 12.76
N LYS A 140 -40.37 -20.43 13.03
CA LYS A 140 -40.19 -19.63 14.27
C LYS A 140 -40.88 -20.35 15.43
N GLU A 141 -40.11 -20.90 16.34
CA GLU A 141 -40.52 -21.05 17.75
C GLU A 141 -39.50 -20.33 18.62
N THR A 142 -40.02 -19.46 19.47
CA THR A 142 -39.28 -18.60 20.38
C THR A 142 -38.75 -19.45 21.54
N ILE A 143 -37.51 -19.92 21.39
CA ILE A 143 -36.69 -20.43 22.48
C ILE A 143 -35.43 -19.57 22.45
N VAL A 144 -35.11 -18.92 23.56
CA VAL A 144 -33.78 -18.31 23.75
C VAL A 144 -32.77 -19.43 23.47
N PRO A 145 -32.00 -19.41 22.37
CA PRO A 145 -31.07 -20.49 22.13
C PRO A 145 -30.00 -20.36 23.20
N LYS A 146 -29.94 -21.37 24.07
CA LYS A 146 -28.66 -21.89 24.52
C LYS A 146 -27.76 -21.84 23.28
N LEU A 147 -26.65 -21.09 23.33
CA LEU A 147 -25.61 -21.20 22.31
C LEU A 147 -25.31 -22.70 22.16
N LEU A 148 -25.87 -23.31 21.12
CA LEU A 148 -25.41 -24.60 20.67
C LEU A 148 -23.97 -24.34 20.32
N SER A 149 -23.07 -25.17 20.85
CA SER A 149 -21.66 -25.02 20.51
C SER A 149 -21.51 -25.11 18.98
N PRO A 150 -20.58 -24.36 18.35
CA PRO A 150 -19.97 -24.66 17.03
C PRO A 150 -20.13 -26.08 16.49
N PHE A 151 -19.87 -27.01 17.41
CA PHE A 151 -20.35 -28.38 17.54
C PHE A 151 -21.19 -28.92 16.38
N GLU A 152 -22.36 -28.29 16.28
CA GLU A 152 -23.56 -28.86 15.70
C GLU A 152 -23.87 -28.31 14.30
N VAL A 153 -23.17 -27.26 13.85
CA VAL A 153 -23.47 -26.56 12.57
C VAL A 153 -22.73 -27.17 11.38
N PHE A 154 -21.58 -27.82 11.61
CA PHE A 154 -20.78 -28.43 10.55
C PHE A 154 -20.97 -29.94 10.54
N GLU A 155 -21.09 -30.55 9.36
CA GLU A 155 -20.96 -31.99 9.26
C GLU A 155 -19.61 -32.43 9.84
N LYS A 156 -19.61 -33.46 10.70
CA LYS A 156 -18.42 -33.96 11.41
C LYS A 156 -17.22 -34.22 10.48
N GLU A 157 -17.51 -34.64 9.25
CA GLU A 157 -16.51 -34.88 8.20
C GLU A 157 -15.94 -33.58 7.61
N THR A 158 -16.78 -32.57 7.38
CA THR A 158 -16.37 -31.23 6.92
C THR A 158 -15.42 -30.57 7.92
N ASN A 159 -15.74 -30.60 9.22
CA ASN A 159 -14.85 -30.08 10.27
C ASN A 159 -13.49 -30.78 10.31
N LYS A 160 -13.48 -32.10 10.17
CA LYS A 160 -12.25 -32.88 10.13
C LYS A 160 -11.38 -32.49 8.93
N ASN A 161 -11.97 -32.29 7.76
CA ASN A 161 -11.24 -31.90 6.55
C ASN A 161 -10.67 -30.48 6.66
N ILE A 162 -11.44 -29.53 7.19
CA ILE A 162 -10.96 -28.17 7.46
C ILE A 162 -9.80 -28.19 8.46
N SER A 163 -9.91 -28.98 9.53
CA SER A 163 -8.84 -29.14 10.52
C SER A 163 -7.52 -29.61 9.88
N ILE A 164 -7.59 -30.62 9.00
CA ILE A 164 -6.42 -31.12 8.26
C ILE A 164 -5.85 -30.04 7.33
N TYR A 165 -6.72 -29.31 6.62
CA TYR A 165 -6.31 -28.21 5.75
C TYR A 165 -5.54 -27.13 6.52
N LEU A 166 -6.10 -26.66 7.65
CA LEU A 166 -5.49 -25.62 8.49
C LEU A 166 -4.16 -26.06 9.11
N GLN A 167 -4.07 -27.31 9.56
CA GLN A 167 -2.81 -27.87 10.08
C GLN A 167 -1.73 -27.89 9.00
N LYS A 168 -2.05 -28.30 7.77
CA LYS A 168 -1.10 -28.28 6.65
C LYS A 168 -0.65 -26.87 6.29
N GLU A 169 -1.56 -25.89 6.28
CA GLU A 169 -1.19 -24.48 6.06
C GLU A 169 -0.26 -23.96 7.16
N ARG A 170 -0.54 -24.28 8.43
CA ARG A 170 0.31 -23.93 9.57
C ARG A 170 1.70 -24.58 9.46
N ASP A 171 1.76 -25.86 9.15
CA ASP A 171 3.02 -26.60 9.02
C ASP A 171 3.86 -26.08 7.84
N SER A 172 3.21 -25.71 6.73
CA SER A 172 3.83 -25.03 5.59
C SER A 172 4.45 -23.70 6.02
N ILE A 173 3.73 -22.86 6.77
CA ILE A 173 4.25 -21.61 7.33
C ILE A 173 5.43 -21.87 8.26
N PHE A 174 5.36 -22.88 9.13
CA PHE A 174 6.40 -23.20 10.10
C PHE A 174 7.72 -23.59 9.44
N GLY A 175 7.65 -24.31 8.31
CA GLY A 175 8.82 -24.75 7.55
C GLY A 175 9.56 -23.64 6.78
N THR A 176 9.03 -22.41 6.74
CA THR A 176 9.69 -21.29 6.06
C THR A 176 10.79 -20.66 6.91
N ILE A 177 11.90 -20.23 6.28
CA ILE A 177 12.97 -19.50 6.98
C ILE A 177 12.47 -18.12 7.40
N ALA A 178 12.77 -17.73 8.64
CA ALA A 178 12.46 -16.42 9.16
C ALA A 178 13.25 -15.31 8.44
N PRO A 179 12.58 -14.24 7.96
CA PRO A 179 13.28 -13.09 7.39
C PRO A 179 14.32 -12.53 8.37
N GLY A 180 15.55 -12.32 7.90
CA GLY A 180 16.64 -11.79 8.72
C GLY A 180 17.40 -12.83 9.54
N SER A 181 17.12 -14.12 9.42
CA SER A 181 18.00 -15.19 9.89
C SER A 181 18.41 -16.13 8.76
N THR A 182 19.62 -16.66 8.85
CA THR A 182 20.16 -17.65 7.90
C THR A 182 19.73 -19.09 8.23
N SER A 183 19.11 -19.32 9.39
CA SER A 183 18.84 -20.67 9.88
C SER A 183 17.62 -20.81 10.80
N LEU A 184 17.04 -19.71 11.29
CA LEU A 184 15.86 -19.77 12.15
C LEU A 184 14.62 -19.99 11.30
N LEU A 185 13.80 -20.97 11.66
CA LEU A 185 12.51 -21.22 11.02
C LEU A 185 11.42 -20.34 11.65
N ILE A 186 10.42 -20.00 10.85
CA ILE A 186 9.25 -19.24 11.32
C ILE A 186 8.55 -19.99 12.45
N GLY A 187 8.44 -21.32 12.38
CA GLY A 187 7.82 -22.13 13.44
C GLY A 187 8.51 -21.99 14.80
N GLU A 188 9.83 -21.74 14.83
CA GLU A 188 10.57 -21.53 16.09
C GLU A 188 10.24 -20.17 16.71
N ILE A 189 9.92 -19.17 15.89
CA ILE A 189 9.49 -17.83 16.32
C ILE A 189 8.03 -17.88 16.76
N ILE A 190 7.13 -18.32 15.89
CA ILE A 190 5.68 -18.19 16.09
C ILE A 190 5.04 -19.41 16.77
N GLY A 191 5.78 -20.48 17.02
CA GLY A 191 5.31 -21.66 17.78
C GLY A 191 5.74 -21.63 19.25
N GLY A 192 6.80 -20.90 19.60
CA GLY A 192 7.29 -20.76 20.97
C GLY A 192 6.94 -19.40 21.61
N GLU A 193 7.23 -19.22 22.90
CA GLU A 193 7.06 -17.94 23.59
C GLU A 193 8.34 -17.08 23.55
N LYS A 194 9.52 -17.70 23.62
CA LYS A 194 10.78 -17.00 23.90
C LYS A 194 11.41 -16.29 22.68
N LEU A 195 11.11 -16.75 21.47
CA LEU A 195 11.69 -16.23 20.22
C LEU A 195 10.72 -15.32 19.46
N PHE A 196 9.57 -14.99 20.05
CA PHE A 196 8.65 -14.00 19.53
C PHE A 196 8.81 -12.68 20.29
N ILE A 197 9.00 -11.59 19.57
CA ILE A 197 8.98 -10.25 20.14
C ILE A 197 7.82 -9.45 19.55
N SER A 198 6.84 -9.13 20.39
CA SER A 198 5.70 -8.30 20.00
C SER A 198 6.13 -6.83 19.96
N PRO A 199 6.06 -6.13 18.82
CA PRO A 199 6.33 -4.70 18.77
C PRO A 199 5.33 -3.91 19.62
N PRO A 200 5.76 -2.82 20.27
CA PRO A 200 4.82 -1.86 20.84
C PRO A 200 3.86 -1.37 19.75
N TRP A 201 2.64 -1.01 20.12
CA TRP A 201 1.64 -0.59 19.15
C TRP A 201 0.78 0.55 19.69
N ALA A 202 0.14 1.26 18.78
CA ALA A 202 -0.80 2.35 19.08
C ALA A 202 -2.01 2.25 18.16
N ASN A 203 -3.10 2.91 18.55
CA ASN A 203 -4.09 3.33 17.56
C ASN A 203 -3.40 4.29 16.58
N TYR A 204 -3.73 4.22 15.29
CA TYR A 204 -3.15 5.11 14.29
C TYR A 204 -3.44 6.57 14.66
N MET A 205 -2.41 7.42 14.68
CA MET A 205 -2.46 8.80 15.20
C MET A 205 -2.96 8.94 16.66
N GLY A 206 -2.92 7.87 17.45
CA GLY A 206 -3.37 7.83 18.83
C GLY A 206 -2.27 7.50 19.83
N ALA A 207 -2.67 7.29 21.09
CA ALA A 207 -1.76 6.92 22.16
C ALA A 207 -1.29 5.46 22.05
N VAL A 208 -0.08 5.22 22.56
CA VAL A 208 0.48 3.87 22.74
C VAL A 208 -0.42 3.05 23.66
N ARG A 209 -0.67 1.80 23.29
CA ARG A 209 -1.50 0.86 24.04
C ARG A 209 -0.63 -0.04 24.89
N SER A 210 -1.12 -0.40 26.07
CA SER A 210 -0.45 -1.31 27.00
C SER A 210 -0.94 -2.76 26.89
N GLU A 211 -2.02 -3.00 26.16
CA GLU A 211 -2.57 -4.34 25.96
C GLU A 211 -1.67 -5.17 25.03
N GLU A 212 -1.70 -6.49 25.21
CA GLU A 212 -1.01 -7.40 24.31
C GLU A 212 -1.68 -7.37 22.91
N LEU A 213 -0.88 -7.18 21.87
CA LEU A 213 -1.36 -6.92 20.52
C LEU A 213 -2.12 -8.10 19.92
N ILE A 214 -1.61 -9.32 20.09
CA ILE A 214 -2.18 -10.53 19.51
C ILE A 214 -3.54 -10.84 20.15
N GLU A 215 -3.64 -10.72 21.48
CA GLU A 215 -4.88 -10.83 22.23
C GLU A 215 -5.89 -9.77 21.80
N TYR A 216 -5.46 -8.52 21.65
CA TYR A 216 -6.29 -7.43 21.16
C TYR A 216 -6.84 -7.74 19.76
N LEU A 217 -5.98 -8.15 18.82
CA LEU A 217 -6.36 -8.50 17.45
C LEU A 217 -7.40 -9.62 17.44
N ILE A 218 -7.14 -10.72 18.17
CA ILE A 218 -8.06 -11.86 18.23
C ILE A 218 -9.40 -11.46 18.84
N SER A 219 -9.39 -10.71 19.95
CA SER A 219 -10.61 -10.26 20.62
C SER A 219 -11.47 -9.37 19.72
N ASP A 220 -10.84 -8.43 19.00
CA ASP A 220 -11.57 -7.52 18.11
C ASP A 220 -12.10 -8.22 16.87
N LEU A 221 -11.32 -9.15 16.32
CA LEU A 221 -11.75 -10.03 15.24
C LEU A 221 -12.96 -10.84 15.69
N SER A 222 -12.92 -11.49 16.86
CA SER A 222 -14.08 -12.24 17.38
C SER A 222 -15.32 -11.36 17.60
N SER A 223 -15.15 -10.05 17.78
CA SER A 223 -16.26 -9.09 17.93
C SER A 223 -16.88 -8.63 16.61
N GLY A 224 -16.41 -9.14 15.46
CA GLY A 224 -16.94 -8.77 14.15
C GLY A 224 -16.23 -7.60 13.47
N ASN A 225 -15.13 -7.08 14.03
CA ASN A 225 -14.43 -5.91 13.50
C ASN A 225 -13.39 -6.30 12.44
N SER A 226 -13.20 -5.42 11.46
CA SER A 226 -12.05 -5.45 10.55
C SER A 226 -10.99 -4.45 11.00
N ILE A 227 -9.71 -4.84 10.92
CA ILE A 227 -8.58 -4.08 11.46
C ILE A 227 -7.55 -3.82 10.38
N LEU A 228 -7.15 -2.57 10.21
CA LEU A 228 -6.02 -2.19 9.37
C LEU A 228 -4.74 -2.14 10.22
N LEU A 229 -3.80 -3.04 9.94
CA LEU A 229 -2.51 -3.19 10.62
C LEU A 229 -1.42 -2.45 9.83
N LEU A 230 -1.02 -1.28 10.32
CA LEU A 230 -0.01 -0.42 9.72
C LEU A 230 1.36 -0.61 10.36
N GLY A 231 2.42 -0.36 9.60
CA GLY A 231 3.78 -0.31 10.13
C GLY A 231 4.83 -0.24 9.02
N ASP A 232 6.05 0.14 9.37
CA ASP A 232 7.15 0.28 8.40
C ASP A 232 7.67 -1.07 7.89
N ALA A 233 8.55 -1.02 6.89
CA ALA A 233 9.24 -2.19 6.37
C ALA A 233 10.09 -2.85 7.46
N GLY A 234 9.90 -4.16 7.65
CA GLY A 234 10.61 -4.94 8.68
C GLY A 234 10.02 -4.85 10.10
N GLN A 235 8.88 -4.16 10.31
CA GLN A 235 8.27 -3.99 11.63
C GLN A 235 7.53 -5.22 12.17
N GLY A 236 7.46 -6.32 11.41
CA GLY A 236 6.89 -7.59 11.88
C GLY A 236 5.42 -7.84 11.56
N LYS A 237 4.79 -7.05 10.68
CA LYS A 237 3.38 -7.21 10.25
C LYS A 237 3.04 -8.67 9.84
N THR A 238 3.80 -9.23 8.88
CA THR A 238 3.65 -10.63 8.44
C THR A 238 3.82 -11.62 9.58
N THR A 239 4.79 -11.42 10.47
CA THR A 239 5.05 -12.29 11.62
C THR A 239 3.88 -12.28 12.60
N ILE A 240 3.29 -11.11 12.86
CA ILE A 240 2.10 -10.95 13.70
C ILE A 240 0.90 -11.66 13.07
N LEU A 241 0.63 -11.45 11.78
CA LEU A 241 -0.46 -12.15 11.09
C LEU A 241 -0.29 -13.67 11.14
N LYS A 242 0.93 -14.18 10.91
CA LYS A 242 1.23 -15.62 11.03
C LYS A 242 1.06 -16.14 12.46
N ARG A 243 1.41 -15.36 13.48
CA ARG A 243 1.19 -15.72 14.89
C ARG A 243 -0.29 -15.75 15.25
N VAL A 244 -1.06 -14.74 14.82
CA VAL A 244 -2.53 -14.71 14.97
C VAL A 244 -3.15 -15.93 14.29
N PHE A 245 -2.77 -16.20 13.03
CA PHE A 245 -3.21 -17.39 12.28
C PHE A 245 -2.96 -18.67 13.07
N THR A 246 -1.73 -18.85 13.56
CA THR A 246 -1.32 -20.05 14.32
C THR A 246 -2.18 -20.25 15.55
N ILE A 247 -2.36 -19.22 16.38
CA ILE A 247 -3.19 -19.28 17.60
C ILE A 247 -4.65 -19.59 17.26
N MET A 248 -5.18 -19.00 16.19
CA MET A 248 -6.55 -19.28 15.74
C MET A 248 -6.71 -20.71 15.23
N VAL A 249 -5.71 -21.26 14.52
CA VAL A 249 -5.69 -22.67 14.09
C VAL A 249 -5.65 -23.60 15.30
N ASP A 250 -4.78 -23.32 16.28
CA ASP A 250 -4.69 -24.12 17.51
C ASP A 250 -6.02 -24.10 18.27
N SER A 251 -6.67 -22.94 18.36
CA SER A 251 -8.01 -22.80 18.95
C SER A 251 -9.08 -23.58 18.18
N PHE A 252 -9.04 -23.59 16.85
CA PHE A 252 -9.96 -24.37 16.02
C PHE A 252 -9.76 -25.88 16.23
N VAL A 253 -8.51 -26.34 16.26
CA VAL A 253 -8.14 -27.76 16.40
C VAL A 253 -8.40 -28.28 17.81
N GLU A 254 -8.02 -27.54 18.86
CA GLU A 254 -8.00 -28.01 20.24
C GLU A 254 -9.27 -27.63 21.01
N LYS A 255 -9.67 -26.37 20.91
CA LYS A 255 -10.78 -25.79 21.69
C LYS A 255 -12.10 -25.84 20.94
N SER A 256 -12.09 -26.40 19.73
CA SER A 256 -13.29 -26.63 18.96
C SER A 256 -14.03 -25.30 18.65
N ASN A 257 -13.26 -24.24 18.38
CA ASN A 257 -13.73 -22.91 17.98
C ASN A 257 -14.34 -22.95 16.55
N ASP A 258 -15.41 -22.19 16.28
CA ASP A 258 -16.12 -22.17 14.97
C ASP A 258 -15.37 -21.39 13.89
N ILE A 259 -14.40 -20.58 14.30
CA ILE A 259 -13.77 -19.60 13.43
C ILE A 259 -12.67 -20.27 12.62
N ILE A 260 -12.83 -20.27 11.30
CA ILE A 260 -11.88 -20.75 10.31
C ILE A 260 -10.98 -19.58 9.91
N PRO A 261 -9.72 -19.52 10.39
CA PRO A 261 -8.78 -18.49 9.95
C PRO A 261 -8.26 -18.84 8.55
N ILE A 262 -8.22 -17.87 7.64
CA ILE A 262 -7.62 -18.02 6.32
C ILE A 262 -6.54 -16.94 6.14
N TYR A 263 -5.28 -17.37 6.08
CA TYR A 263 -4.15 -16.50 5.79
C TYR A 263 -3.93 -16.35 4.28
N ILE A 264 -3.80 -15.13 3.80
CA ILE A 264 -3.69 -14.80 2.37
C ILE A 264 -2.56 -13.78 2.18
N PRO A 265 -1.41 -14.16 1.60
CA PRO A 265 -0.49 -13.20 1.02
C PRO A 265 -1.14 -12.53 -0.20
N LEU A 266 -1.50 -11.25 -0.09
CA LEU A 266 -2.23 -10.57 -1.17
C LEU A 266 -1.44 -10.47 -2.47
N ARG A 267 -0.10 -10.52 -2.38
CA ARG A 267 0.78 -10.65 -3.55
C ARG A 267 0.43 -11.86 -4.43
N ASP A 268 -0.16 -12.92 -3.89
CA ASP A 268 -0.46 -14.15 -4.65
C ASP A 268 -1.79 -14.06 -5.43
N ILE A 269 -2.70 -13.16 -5.04
CA ILE A 269 -4.02 -12.98 -5.68
C ILE A 269 -3.99 -11.98 -6.85
N ALA A 270 -3.02 -11.07 -6.89
CA ALA A 270 -3.00 -9.94 -7.84
C ALA A 270 -2.93 -10.30 -9.35
N TYR A 271 -2.93 -11.58 -9.75
CA TYR A 271 -2.59 -12.04 -11.11
C TYR A 271 -3.68 -12.79 -11.88
N SER A 272 -4.91 -12.95 -11.36
CA SER A 272 -5.99 -13.42 -12.24
C SER A 272 -6.27 -12.31 -13.26
N GLY A 273 -5.75 -12.45 -14.49
CA GLY A 273 -5.73 -11.45 -15.57
C GLY A 273 -7.10 -10.96 -16.09
N ASP A 274 -8.13 -11.08 -15.28
CA ASP A 274 -9.43 -10.48 -15.48
C ASP A 274 -9.40 -9.02 -15.01
N LYS A 275 -9.71 -8.11 -15.93
CA LYS A 275 -9.79 -6.66 -15.69
C LYS A 275 -11.11 -6.24 -15.04
N SER A 276 -12.04 -7.19 -14.87
CA SER A 276 -13.20 -7.04 -13.99
C SER A 276 -12.71 -7.09 -12.53
N GLY A 277 -13.31 -6.29 -11.65
CA GLY A 277 -12.77 -6.01 -10.31
C GLY A 277 -12.40 -7.26 -9.50
N ARG A 278 -11.51 -7.09 -8.53
CA ARG A 278 -11.14 -8.16 -7.59
C ARG A 278 -12.41 -8.66 -6.90
N THR A 279 -12.76 -9.92 -7.06
CA THR A 279 -14.07 -10.46 -6.63
C THR A 279 -13.88 -11.65 -5.69
N LEU A 280 -14.92 -11.96 -4.91
CA LEU A 280 -14.98 -13.17 -4.07
C LEU A 280 -14.66 -14.46 -4.85
N SER A 281 -14.96 -14.51 -6.15
CA SER A 281 -14.65 -15.63 -7.02
C SER A 281 -13.14 -15.81 -7.27
N GLN A 282 -12.35 -14.72 -7.33
CA GLN A 282 -10.89 -14.81 -7.45
C GLN A 282 -10.25 -15.36 -6.18
N LEU A 283 -10.73 -14.91 -5.01
CA LEU A 283 -10.29 -15.44 -3.71
C LEU A 283 -10.60 -16.94 -3.60
N TRP A 284 -11.80 -17.34 -4.01
CA TRP A 284 -12.19 -18.75 -4.10
C TRP A 284 -11.28 -19.55 -5.04
N GLN A 285 -11.05 -19.03 -6.26
CA GLN A 285 -10.19 -19.69 -7.25
C GLN A 285 -8.78 -19.91 -6.69
N HIS A 286 -8.21 -18.89 -6.03
CA HIS A 286 -6.90 -18.99 -5.40
C HIS A 286 -6.86 -20.10 -4.33
N LEU A 287 -7.87 -20.20 -3.47
CA LEU A 287 -7.93 -21.16 -2.37
C LEU A 287 -8.24 -22.59 -2.83
N HIS A 288 -9.12 -22.76 -3.81
CA HIS A 288 -9.57 -24.09 -4.24
C HIS A 288 -8.66 -24.73 -5.29
N THR A 289 -7.90 -23.95 -6.06
CA THR A 289 -6.99 -24.48 -7.09
C THR A 289 -5.57 -24.76 -6.60
N GLN A 290 -5.30 -24.64 -5.29
CA GLN A 290 -4.00 -24.92 -4.73
C GLN A 290 -3.59 -26.40 -4.97
N PRO A 291 -2.48 -26.69 -5.67
CA PRO A 291 -2.16 -28.04 -6.12
C PRO A 291 -1.98 -29.08 -5.01
N MET A 292 -1.53 -28.65 -3.82
CA MET A 292 -1.12 -29.57 -2.73
C MET A 292 -2.07 -29.53 -1.52
N ASN A 293 -2.85 -28.47 -1.37
CA ASN A 293 -3.73 -28.28 -0.21
C ASN A 293 -4.95 -27.41 -0.57
N PRO A 294 -5.86 -27.88 -1.44
CA PRO A 294 -7.04 -27.11 -1.81
C PRO A 294 -8.00 -26.95 -0.62
N LEU A 295 -8.65 -25.79 -0.51
CA LEU A 295 -9.66 -25.56 0.53
C LEU A 295 -10.81 -26.58 0.40
N PRO A 296 -11.12 -27.36 1.46
CA PRO A 296 -12.05 -28.48 1.39
C PRO A 296 -13.50 -28.05 1.63
N LEU A 297 -13.94 -27.05 0.86
CA LEU A 297 -15.33 -26.56 0.85
C LEU A 297 -15.87 -26.61 -0.58
N THR A 298 -17.17 -26.41 -0.74
CA THR A 298 -17.77 -25.96 -2.01
C THR A 298 -17.85 -24.44 -2.05
N TYR A 299 -18.06 -23.84 -3.23
CA TYR A 299 -18.24 -22.40 -3.35
C TYR A 299 -19.45 -21.90 -2.53
N ASP A 300 -20.55 -22.67 -2.51
CA ASP A 300 -21.75 -22.34 -1.72
C ASP A 300 -21.49 -22.41 -0.21
N GLN A 301 -20.72 -23.41 0.24
CA GLN A 301 -20.29 -23.49 1.64
C GLN A 301 -19.37 -22.33 2.00
N PHE A 302 -18.40 -22.02 1.16
CA PHE A 302 -17.46 -20.91 1.35
C PHE A 302 -18.20 -19.57 1.49
N THR A 303 -19.09 -19.25 0.56
CA THR A 303 -19.88 -18.01 0.62
C THR A 303 -20.82 -17.99 1.84
N SER A 304 -21.51 -19.09 2.14
CA SER A 304 -22.35 -19.23 3.33
C SER A 304 -21.57 -19.00 4.63
N PHE A 305 -20.36 -19.54 4.75
CA PHE A 305 -19.52 -19.38 5.93
C PHE A 305 -19.00 -17.95 6.09
N ILE A 306 -18.71 -17.26 4.98
CA ILE A 306 -18.41 -15.82 5.00
C ILE A 306 -19.60 -15.03 5.55
N TYR A 307 -20.81 -15.23 5.00
CA TYR A 307 -22.00 -14.50 5.46
C TYR A 307 -22.35 -14.77 6.92
N LYS A 308 -22.12 -16.00 7.39
CA LYS A 308 -22.33 -16.40 8.79
C LYS A 308 -21.17 -16.00 9.72
N LYS A 309 -20.11 -15.35 9.21
CA LYS A 309 -18.91 -14.94 9.96
C LYS A 309 -18.13 -16.09 10.60
N TYR A 310 -18.18 -17.28 9.99
CA TYR A 310 -17.35 -18.41 10.37
C TYR A 310 -15.94 -18.34 9.78
N ILE A 311 -15.71 -17.49 8.79
CA ILE A 311 -14.38 -17.29 8.19
C ILE A 311 -13.85 -15.91 8.56
N ILE A 312 -12.60 -15.86 9.01
CA ILE A 312 -11.85 -14.62 9.21
C ILE A 312 -10.61 -14.64 8.32
N PHE A 313 -10.40 -13.56 7.59
CA PHE A 313 -9.24 -13.44 6.69
C PHE A 313 -8.09 -12.67 7.34
N LEU A 314 -6.87 -13.10 7.08
CA LEU A 314 -5.63 -12.42 7.45
C LEU A 314 -4.91 -12.08 6.16
N PHE A 315 -5.19 -10.89 5.64
CA PHE A 315 -4.66 -10.38 4.38
C PHE A 315 -3.30 -9.70 4.61
N ASP A 316 -2.24 -10.28 4.06
CA ASP A 316 -0.87 -9.78 4.22
C ASP A 316 -0.37 -9.03 2.98
N GLY A 317 0.04 -7.77 3.17
CA GLY A 317 0.79 -6.99 2.18
C GLY A 317 -0.09 -6.32 1.13
N LEU A 318 -1.01 -5.43 1.54
CA LEU A 318 -1.80 -4.61 0.60
C LEU A 318 -0.90 -3.81 -0.36
N ASP A 319 0.19 -3.25 0.17
CA ASP A 319 1.20 -2.51 -0.60
C ASP A 319 1.94 -3.39 -1.63
N GLU A 320 1.85 -4.72 -1.52
CA GLU A 320 2.44 -5.66 -2.48
C GLU A 320 1.47 -6.05 -3.60
N MET A 321 0.16 -5.84 -3.40
CA MET A 321 -0.91 -6.28 -4.30
C MET A 321 -1.32 -5.20 -5.32
N VAL A 322 -1.15 -3.92 -5.00
CA VAL A 322 -1.48 -2.80 -5.88
C VAL A 322 -0.35 -2.64 -6.91
N MET A 323 -0.23 -3.63 -7.80
CA MET A 323 0.84 -3.73 -8.77
C MET A 323 0.56 -2.95 -10.05
N GLU A 324 -0.60 -2.35 -10.19
CA GLU A 324 -0.93 -1.53 -11.34
C GLU A 324 -1.83 -0.41 -10.86
N LEU A 325 -1.75 0.71 -11.58
CA LEU A 325 -2.81 1.68 -11.80
C LEU A 325 -2.72 2.94 -10.95
N SER A 326 -2.77 4.10 -11.62
CA SER A 326 -3.10 5.40 -11.05
C SER A 326 -4.09 5.36 -9.88
N GLN A 327 -4.06 6.36 -9.01
CA GLN A 327 -4.97 6.53 -7.85
C GLN A 327 -6.44 6.12 -8.14
N HIS A 328 -6.93 6.41 -9.35
CA HIS A 328 -8.25 5.99 -9.84
C HIS A 328 -8.51 4.49 -9.75
N SER A 329 -7.54 3.65 -10.13
CA SER A 329 -7.75 2.20 -10.17
C SER A 329 -7.21 1.45 -8.95
N ILE A 330 -6.37 2.09 -8.13
CA ILE A 330 -6.24 1.72 -6.70
C ILE A 330 -7.64 1.76 -6.08
N ASN A 331 -8.33 2.90 -6.19
CA ASN A 331 -9.69 3.05 -5.67
C ASN A 331 -10.64 2.00 -6.25
N LYS A 332 -10.62 1.76 -7.57
CA LYS A 332 -11.40 0.69 -8.21
C LYS A 332 -11.13 -0.71 -7.60
N SER A 333 -9.87 -1.06 -7.36
CA SER A 333 -9.52 -2.34 -6.70
C SER A 333 -10.00 -2.41 -5.25
N LEU A 334 -10.04 -1.29 -4.55
CA LEU A 334 -10.47 -1.21 -3.16
C LEU A 334 -12.00 -1.28 -2.99
N TYR A 335 -12.77 -1.01 -4.05
CA TYR A 335 -14.22 -1.26 -4.08
C TYR A 335 -14.60 -2.75 -4.14
N SER A 336 -13.61 -3.64 -4.26
CA SER A 336 -13.78 -5.09 -4.19
C SER A 336 -14.54 -5.53 -2.94
N ASP A 337 -15.43 -6.51 -3.10
CA ASP A 337 -16.10 -7.18 -1.97
C ASP A 337 -15.12 -7.87 -1.03
N MET A 338 -13.91 -8.23 -1.48
CA MET A 338 -12.87 -8.82 -0.66
C MET A 338 -12.48 -7.92 0.52
N PHE A 339 -12.44 -6.59 0.32
CA PHE A 339 -12.10 -5.63 1.37
C PHE A 339 -13.28 -5.24 2.25
N LYS A 340 -14.47 -5.80 2.01
CA LYS A 340 -15.63 -5.71 2.90
C LYS A 340 -15.69 -6.90 3.88
N LEU A 341 -14.87 -7.93 3.66
CA LEU A 341 -14.83 -9.13 4.49
C LEU A 341 -14.18 -8.84 5.85
N GLN A 342 -14.67 -9.54 6.87
CA GLN A 342 -14.11 -9.49 8.21
C GLN A 342 -12.66 -9.99 8.20
N SER A 343 -11.73 -9.09 8.51
CA SER A 343 -10.31 -9.38 8.31
C SER A 343 -9.35 -8.48 9.08
N VAL A 344 -8.11 -8.96 9.22
CA VAL A 344 -6.96 -8.08 9.44
C VAL A 344 -6.27 -7.86 8.10
N LEU A 345 -6.04 -6.60 7.74
CA LEU A 345 -5.34 -6.21 6.53
C LEU A 345 -4.03 -5.51 6.89
N SER A 346 -2.89 -6.06 6.45
CA SER A 346 -1.59 -5.41 6.68
C SER A 346 -1.18 -4.49 5.53
N CYS A 347 -0.56 -3.35 5.86
CA CYS A 347 -0.06 -2.40 4.87
C CYS A 347 1.13 -1.59 5.41
N ARG A 348 2.05 -1.17 4.52
CA ARG A 348 3.06 -0.16 4.87
C ARG A 348 2.42 1.17 5.24
N LYS A 349 2.89 1.80 6.33
CA LYS A 349 2.37 3.10 6.79
C LYS A 349 2.46 4.18 5.70
N ASN A 350 3.64 4.35 5.10
CA ASN A 350 3.84 5.34 4.05
C ASN A 350 2.90 5.10 2.85
N PHE A 351 2.71 3.83 2.46
CA PHE A 351 1.79 3.47 1.38
C PHE A 351 0.35 3.86 1.73
N TYR A 352 -0.09 3.57 2.95
CA TYR A 352 -1.41 3.99 3.43
C TYR A 352 -1.58 5.50 3.42
N GLU A 353 -0.58 6.23 3.92
CA GLU A 353 -0.61 7.68 4.03
C GLU A 353 -0.66 8.38 2.67
N LEU A 354 0.06 7.88 1.69
CA LEU A 354 0.11 8.46 0.35
C LEU A 354 -1.08 8.06 -0.52
N ASN A 355 -1.55 6.81 -0.42
CA ASN A 355 -2.48 6.26 -1.42
C ASN A 355 -3.86 5.92 -0.87
N LEU A 356 -3.99 5.69 0.44
CA LEU A 356 -5.20 5.10 1.03
C LEU A 356 -5.89 5.99 2.05
N SER A 357 -5.26 7.10 2.47
CA SER A 357 -5.78 8.00 3.50
C SER A 357 -7.06 8.75 3.09
N GLU A 358 -7.49 8.64 1.84
CA GLU A 358 -8.76 9.17 1.35
C GLU A 358 -9.60 8.13 0.60
N SER A 359 -9.20 6.85 0.64
CA SER A 359 -9.86 5.79 -0.12
C SER A 359 -11.05 5.15 0.63
N VAL A 360 -11.88 4.40 -0.11
CA VAL A 360 -13.00 3.61 0.43
C VAL A 360 -12.59 2.63 1.54
N ILE A 361 -11.31 2.25 1.62
CA ILE A 361 -10.80 1.34 2.64
C ILE A 361 -11.09 1.84 4.06
N GLN A 362 -11.20 3.15 4.25
CA GLN A 362 -11.49 3.73 5.57
C GLN A 362 -12.89 3.41 6.08
N GLN A 363 -13.84 3.22 5.17
CA GLN A 363 -15.22 2.90 5.51
C GLN A 363 -15.32 1.45 6.01
N ASN A 364 -14.50 0.55 5.45
CA ASN A 364 -14.50 -0.86 5.79
C ASN A 364 -13.57 -1.19 6.98
N TYR A 365 -12.51 -0.41 7.18
CA TYR A 365 -11.53 -0.59 8.25
C TYR A 365 -11.53 0.62 9.19
N LEU A 366 -12.57 0.68 10.02
CA LEU A 366 -12.74 1.75 11.02
C LEU A 366 -11.64 1.71 12.08
N LYS A 367 -11.18 0.52 12.46
CA LYS A 367 -10.07 0.33 13.41
C LYS A 367 -8.75 0.28 12.68
N LYS A 368 -7.86 1.21 13.03
CA LYS A 368 -6.51 1.32 12.46
C LYS A 368 -5.50 1.29 13.59
N ILE A 369 -4.54 0.38 13.50
CA ILE A 369 -3.47 0.25 14.47
C ILE A 369 -2.12 0.37 13.77
N GLU A 370 -1.12 0.86 14.50
CA GLU A 370 0.22 1.07 14.01
C GLU A 370 1.22 0.32 14.89
N LEU A 371 2.08 -0.47 14.26
CA LEU A 371 3.27 -1.05 14.89
C LEU A 371 4.35 0.02 15.03
N LEU A 372 4.85 0.15 16.26
CA LEU A 372 5.85 1.13 16.62
C LEU A 372 7.26 0.52 16.67
N PRO A 373 8.29 1.35 16.57
CA PRO A 373 9.68 0.96 16.81
C PRO A 373 9.86 0.20 18.14
N LEU A 374 10.64 -0.89 18.12
CA LEU A 374 11.03 -1.60 19.33
C LEU A 374 11.81 -0.65 20.25
N LYS A 375 11.48 -0.68 21.53
CA LYS A 375 12.30 -0.06 22.57
C LYS A 375 13.28 -1.11 23.06
N PHE A 376 14.56 -0.75 23.15
CA PHE A 376 15.61 -1.62 23.67
C PHE A 376 15.47 -1.80 25.21
N ALA A 377 14.46 -2.56 25.61
CA ALA A 377 14.05 -2.85 26.98
C ALA A 377 14.41 -4.28 27.37
N ASP A 378 14.01 -4.72 28.57
CA ASP A 378 14.35 -6.06 29.06
C ASP A 378 13.76 -7.18 28.18
N SER A 379 12.58 -6.99 27.58
CA SER A 379 12.01 -7.93 26.61
C SER A 379 12.89 -8.14 25.37
N VAL A 380 13.57 -7.10 24.89
CA VAL A 380 14.54 -7.22 23.78
C VAL A 380 15.78 -7.99 24.24
N LYS A 381 16.26 -7.75 25.46
CA LYS A 381 17.42 -8.46 26.01
C LYS A 381 17.11 -9.95 26.20
N GLU A 382 15.93 -10.27 26.74
CA GLU A 382 15.45 -11.65 26.88
C GLU A 382 15.35 -12.35 25.53
N TYR A 383 14.84 -11.66 24.50
CA TYR A 383 14.84 -12.17 23.13
C TYR A 383 16.26 -12.45 22.61
N ILE A 384 17.23 -11.57 22.86
CA ILE A 384 18.63 -11.78 22.46
C ILE A 384 19.22 -13.02 23.11
N ILE A 385 18.98 -13.19 24.42
CA ILE A 385 19.42 -14.37 25.17
C ILE A 385 18.81 -15.63 24.58
N ALA A 386 17.48 -15.66 24.41
CA ALA A 386 16.78 -16.79 23.84
C ALA A 386 17.26 -17.14 22.42
N PHE A 387 17.53 -16.13 21.59
CA PHE A 387 18.09 -16.32 20.26
C PHE A 387 19.47 -16.98 20.31
N CYS A 388 20.39 -16.48 21.15
CA CYS A 388 21.72 -17.07 21.30
C CYS A 388 21.65 -18.53 21.79
N ASP A 389 20.78 -18.80 22.77
CA ASP A 389 20.55 -20.14 23.32
C ASP A 389 20.07 -21.11 22.22
N SER A 390 19.13 -20.67 21.38
CA SER A 390 18.59 -21.48 20.27
C SER A 390 19.65 -21.88 19.24
N LYS A 391 20.68 -21.05 19.06
CA LYS A 391 21.77 -21.28 18.12
C LYS A 391 22.88 -22.15 18.71
N ARG A 392 22.76 -22.57 19.98
CA ARG A 392 23.72 -23.41 20.71
C ARG A 392 25.15 -22.87 20.63
N VAL A 393 25.28 -21.55 20.71
CA VAL A 393 26.59 -20.88 20.64
C VAL A 393 27.43 -21.31 21.85
N ARG A 394 28.63 -21.85 21.60
CA ARG A 394 29.53 -22.38 22.65
C ARG A 394 30.33 -21.32 23.39
N GLU A 395 30.29 -20.08 22.91
CA GLU A 395 31.07 -18.97 23.46
C GLU A 395 30.37 -18.41 24.71
N ASP A 396 31.05 -18.52 25.85
CA ASP A 396 30.56 -17.96 27.11
C ASP A 396 30.30 -16.46 26.97
N LYS A 397 29.13 -16.00 27.41
CA LYS A 397 28.71 -14.57 27.45
C LYS A 397 28.47 -13.89 26.10
N ILE A 398 28.31 -14.63 25.00
CA ILE A 398 28.02 -14.02 23.69
C ILE A 398 26.78 -13.10 23.72
N SER A 399 25.71 -13.51 24.40
CA SER A 399 24.47 -12.72 24.53
C SER A 399 24.71 -11.42 25.30
N GLU A 400 25.47 -11.45 26.40
CA GLU A 400 25.88 -10.26 27.16
C GLU A 400 26.70 -9.30 26.28
N ASN A 401 27.64 -9.83 25.51
CA ASN A 401 28.48 -9.03 24.61
C ASN A 401 27.66 -8.35 23.50
N ILE A 402 26.70 -9.07 22.90
CA ILE A 402 25.76 -8.50 21.91
C ILE A 402 24.97 -7.34 22.54
N ILE A 403 24.39 -7.58 23.72
CA ILE A 403 23.57 -6.58 24.43
C ILE A 403 24.39 -5.31 24.68
N ILE A 404 25.60 -5.47 25.23
CA ILE A 404 26.52 -4.35 25.49
C ILE A 404 26.85 -3.62 24.18
N LYS A 405 27.21 -4.35 23.12
CA LYS A 405 27.58 -3.74 21.83
C LYS A 405 26.44 -2.91 21.24
N ILE A 406 25.21 -3.42 21.27
CA ILE A 406 24.04 -2.68 20.79
C ILE A 406 23.80 -1.46 21.68
N GLN A 407 23.79 -1.60 23.00
CA GLN A 407 23.53 -0.50 23.94
C GLN A 407 24.52 0.68 23.80
N HIS A 408 25.77 0.39 23.49
CA HIS A 408 26.82 1.40 23.37
C HIS A 408 26.94 2.02 21.97
N SER A 409 26.16 1.59 20.98
CA SER A 409 26.13 2.17 19.63
C SER A 409 24.76 2.76 19.31
N LYS A 410 24.72 4.06 19.03
CA LYS A 410 23.49 4.76 18.63
C LYS A 410 22.95 4.23 17.31
N GLU A 411 23.85 3.87 16.39
CA GLU A 411 23.54 3.31 15.08
C GLU A 411 22.87 1.95 15.23
N LEU A 412 23.47 1.04 16.00
CA LEU A 412 22.89 -0.28 16.27
C LEU A 412 21.58 -0.18 17.05
N LEU A 413 21.46 0.73 18.03
CA LEU A 413 20.19 0.99 18.70
C LEU A 413 19.10 1.40 17.71
N ASN A 414 19.40 2.29 16.76
CA ASN A 414 18.45 2.72 15.74
C ASN A 414 18.04 1.58 14.80
N LEU A 415 18.99 0.75 14.38
CA LEU A 415 18.72 -0.42 13.53
C LEU A 415 17.89 -1.48 14.27
N ALA A 416 18.23 -1.76 15.53
CA ALA A 416 17.55 -2.74 16.38
C ALA A 416 16.10 -2.38 16.72
N GLN A 417 15.65 -1.17 16.42
CA GLN A 417 14.24 -0.79 16.56
C GLN A 417 13.31 -1.56 15.60
N ARG A 418 13.85 -2.16 14.54
CA ARG A 418 13.11 -2.98 13.58
C ARG A 418 13.40 -4.46 13.86
N PRO A 419 12.39 -5.31 14.15
CA PRO A 419 12.59 -6.74 14.40
C PRO A 419 13.43 -7.46 13.35
N LEU A 420 13.22 -7.16 12.06
CA LEU A 420 14.01 -7.74 10.96
C LEU A 420 15.51 -7.43 11.10
N MET A 421 15.85 -6.17 11.36
CA MET A 421 17.24 -5.72 11.48
C MET A 421 17.87 -6.22 12.78
N LEU A 422 17.12 -6.23 13.89
CA LEU A 422 17.58 -6.87 15.13
C LEU A 422 17.96 -8.33 14.86
N THR A 423 17.09 -9.10 14.21
CA THR A 423 17.36 -10.51 13.87
C THR A 423 18.63 -10.64 13.01
N MET A 424 18.82 -9.76 12.01
CA MET A 424 20.03 -9.74 11.18
C MET A 424 21.29 -9.44 12.00
N ILE A 425 21.22 -8.45 12.91
CA ILE A 425 22.33 -8.11 13.82
C ILE A 425 22.70 -9.35 14.64
N LEU A 426 21.72 -10.01 15.25
CA LEU A 426 21.98 -11.21 16.05
C LEU A 426 22.55 -12.35 15.21
N ASP A 427 22.01 -12.59 14.01
CA ASP A 427 22.51 -13.63 13.13
C ASP A 427 23.97 -13.37 12.76
N ILE A 428 24.35 -12.12 12.43
CA ILE A 428 25.75 -11.76 12.13
C ILE A 428 26.63 -11.87 13.38
N PHE A 429 26.19 -11.35 14.52
CA PHE A 429 27.02 -11.21 15.72
C PHE A 429 27.25 -12.52 16.48
N ILE A 430 26.61 -13.62 16.09
CA ILE A 430 27.03 -14.96 16.51
C ILE A 430 28.49 -15.22 16.14
N ASP A 431 29.00 -14.58 15.09
CA ASP A 431 30.43 -14.50 14.82
C ASP A 431 31.04 -13.31 15.57
N SER A 432 31.74 -13.58 16.66
CA SER A 432 32.35 -12.55 17.52
C SER A 432 33.38 -11.68 16.79
N GLN A 433 33.97 -12.15 15.68
CA GLN A 433 34.85 -11.31 14.86
C GLN A 433 34.10 -10.17 14.18
N LYS A 434 32.84 -10.39 13.79
CA LYS A 434 32.00 -9.38 13.14
C LYS A 434 31.59 -8.26 14.11
N MET A 435 31.62 -8.50 15.42
CA MET A 435 31.37 -7.45 16.43
C MET A 435 32.49 -6.40 16.51
N LEU A 436 33.68 -6.69 15.97
CA LEU A 436 34.82 -5.76 16.00
C LEU A 436 34.61 -4.56 15.06
N GLU A 437 33.66 -4.64 14.14
CA GLU A 437 33.28 -3.49 13.31
C GLU A 437 32.79 -2.31 14.18
N ILE A 438 33.35 -1.12 13.89
CA ILE A 438 33.19 0.07 14.73
C ILE A 438 31.94 0.87 14.33
N GLU A 439 31.61 0.93 13.04
CA GLU A 439 30.51 1.73 12.51
C GLU A 439 29.57 0.91 11.63
N TRP A 440 28.30 0.89 12.03
CA TRP A 440 27.21 0.21 11.33
C TRP A 440 26.26 1.19 10.65
N SER A 441 25.74 0.80 9.49
CA SER A 441 24.70 1.50 8.74
C SER A 441 23.63 0.49 8.31
N LYS A 442 22.51 0.96 7.74
CA LYS A 442 21.50 0.06 7.17
C LYS A 442 22.13 -0.70 6.00
N ALA A 443 22.91 -0.04 5.15
CA ALA A 443 23.58 -0.66 4.01
C ALA A 443 24.60 -1.75 4.42
N LYS A 444 25.49 -1.46 5.38
CA LYS A 444 26.47 -2.44 5.92
C LYS A 444 25.81 -3.66 6.54
N LEU A 445 24.72 -3.44 7.28
CA LEU A 445 23.98 -4.56 7.87
C LEU A 445 23.45 -5.50 6.79
N TYR A 446 22.88 -4.95 5.71
CA TYR A 446 22.40 -5.73 4.57
C TYR A 446 23.56 -6.36 3.78
N GLU A 447 24.67 -5.67 3.58
CA GLU A 447 25.86 -6.22 2.94
C GLU A 447 26.39 -7.43 3.70
N ALA A 448 26.70 -7.27 5.00
CA ALA A 448 27.22 -8.35 5.84
C ALA A 448 26.27 -9.54 5.92
N TYR A 449 24.95 -9.28 6.04
CA TYR A 449 23.95 -10.33 6.10
C TYR A 449 23.82 -11.08 4.75
N THR A 450 23.71 -10.34 3.65
CA THR A 450 23.54 -10.94 2.32
C THR A 450 24.77 -11.74 1.90
N GLU A 451 25.97 -11.24 2.19
CA GLU A 451 27.22 -11.96 1.99
C GLU A 451 27.26 -13.26 2.80
N LYS A 452 26.98 -13.19 4.12
CA LYS A 452 26.97 -14.37 5.00
C LYS A 452 26.02 -15.43 4.47
N TRP A 453 24.82 -15.04 4.09
CA TRP A 453 23.81 -15.97 3.62
C TRP A 453 24.16 -16.60 2.27
N LEU A 454 24.63 -15.81 1.29
CA LEU A 454 25.05 -16.34 0.00
C LEU A 454 26.28 -17.24 0.13
N LYS A 455 27.20 -16.97 1.06
CA LYS A 455 28.31 -17.88 1.40
C LYS A 455 27.79 -19.21 1.91
N ASN A 456 26.81 -19.20 2.82
CA ASN A 456 26.18 -20.42 3.34
C ASN A 456 25.45 -21.23 2.26
N GLU A 457 24.81 -20.57 1.29
CA GLU A 457 24.17 -21.27 0.17
C GLU A 457 25.20 -21.81 -0.83
N ALA A 458 26.28 -21.06 -1.12
CA ALA A 458 27.30 -21.44 -2.08
C ALA A 458 28.14 -22.67 -1.65
N VAL A 459 28.25 -22.94 -0.35
CA VAL A 459 28.96 -24.14 0.15
C VAL A 459 28.11 -25.42 0.09
N LYS A 460 26.82 -25.33 -0.22
CA LYS A 460 25.95 -26.52 -0.31
C LYS A 460 26.35 -27.38 -1.51
N PRO A 461 26.30 -28.72 -1.41
CA PRO A 461 26.83 -29.62 -2.45
C PRO A 461 26.20 -29.45 -3.83
N ASP A 462 24.95 -29.01 -3.89
CA ASP A 462 24.20 -28.82 -5.12
C ASP A 462 24.39 -27.41 -5.73
N SER A 463 25.08 -26.50 -5.03
CA SER A 463 25.32 -25.16 -5.56
C SER A 463 26.39 -25.13 -6.64
N LYS A 464 26.17 -24.33 -7.69
CA LYS A 464 27.04 -24.19 -8.86
C LYS A 464 27.77 -22.85 -8.93
N LEU A 465 27.17 -21.80 -8.36
CA LEU A 465 27.72 -20.46 -8.38
C LEU A 465 28.45 -20.14 -7.07
N LYS A 466 29.51 -19.35 -7.17
CA LYS A 466 30.13 -18.73 -5.99
C LYS A 466 29.21 -17.65 -5.43
N TRP A 467 29.42 -17.30 -4.15
CA TRP A 467 28.58 -16.33 -3.46
C TRP A 467 28.60 -14.93 -4.11
N ASP A 468 29.76 -14.51 -4.62
CA ASP A 468 29.98 -13.23 -5.30
C ASP A 468 29.34 -13.20 -6.68
N ASP A 469 29.42 -14.31 -7.43
CA ASP A 469 28.70 -14.48 -8.69
C ASP A 469 27.18 -14.43 -8.49
N LYS A 470 26.66 -15.08 -7.44
CA LYS A 470 25.22 -14.99 -7.07
C LYS A 470 24.82 -13.55 -6.73
N ALA A 471 25.65 -12.84 -5.96
CA ALA A 471 25.38 -11.46 -5.55
C ALA A 471 25.30 -10.51 -6.76
N GLU A 472 26.19 -10.69 -7.74
CA GLU A 472 26.18 -9.89 -8.97
C GLU A 472 24.96 -10.17 -9.84
N LEU A 473 24.59 -11.45 -10.01
CA LEU A 473 23.37 -11.80 -10.75
C LEU A 473 22.11 -11.27 -10.05
N LEU A 474 22.05 -11.34 -8.71
CA LEU A 474 20.94 -10.77 -7.93
C LEU A 474 20.81 -9.25 -8.09
N GLU A 475 21.94 -8.55 -8.20
CA GLU A 475 21.99 -7.12 -8.46
C GLU A 475 21.35 -6.77 -9.82
N GLU A 476 21.73 -7.51 -10.87
CA GLU A 476 21.15 -7.30 -12.20
C GLU A 476 19.68 -7.71 -12.28
N ILE A 477 19.32 -8.81 -11.64
CA ILE A 477 17.93 -9.28 -11.49
C ILE A 477 17.11 -8.18 -10.81
N ALA A 478 17.57 -7.67 -9.66
CA ALA A 478 16.89 -6.59 -8.94
C ALA A 478 16.70 -5.35 -9.83
N TRP A 479 17.73 -4.93 -10.57
CA TRP A 479 17.64 -3.78 -11.48
C TRP A 479 16.69 -4.00 -12.66
N LEU A 480 16.77 -5.13 -13.36
CA LEU A 480 15.92 -5.40 -14.53
C LEU A 480 14.44 -5.38 -14.18
N THR A 481 14.10 -5.89 -13.00
CA THR A 481 12.72 -5.84 -12.53
C THR A 481 12.33 -4.47 -12.06
N TYR A 482 13.23 -3.81 -11.35
CA TYR A 482 13.03 -2.43 -10.95
C TYR A 482 12.71 -1.52 -12.14
N GLN A 483 13.47 -1.61 -13.23
CA GLN A 483 13.25 -0.83 -14.45
C GLN A 483 11.89 -1.13 -15.11
N LYS A 484 11.42 -2.38 -15.06
CA LYS A 484 10.11 -2.78 -15.60
C LYS A 484 8.93 -2.35 -14.73
N SER A 485 9.15 -2.15 -13.42
CA SER A 485 8.11 -1.65 -12.49
C SER A 485 7.70 -0.22 -12.76
N VAL A 486 8.60 0.58 -13.34
CA VAL A 486 8.41 2.01 -13.52
C VAL A 486 7.96 2.21 -14.97
N PRO A 487 6.65 2.36 -15.25
CA PRO A 487 6.25 2.69 -16.60
C PRO A 487 6.82 4.07 -16.91
N SER A 488 7.20 4.30 -18.16
CA SER A 488 7.88 5.52 -18.65
C SER A 488 7.12 6.83 -18.44
N SER A 489 5.96 6.77 -17.77
CA SER A 489 5.01 7.86 -17.53
C SER A 489 4.61 8.02 -16.06
N TYR A 490 5.15 7.31 -15.06
CA TYR A 490 4.66 7.44 -13.67
C TYR A 490 5.57 8.21 -12.73
N ALA A 491 4.92 8.78 -11.72
CA ALA A 491 5.32 9.89 -10.87
C ALA A 491 6.49 9.63 -9.91
N TYR A 492 7.13 10.73 -9.50
CA TYR A 492 7.70 10.92 -8.16
C TYR A 492 6.56 10.96 -7.11
N GLY A 493 6.54 10.05 -6.13
CA GLY A 493 5.52 10.03 -5.07
C GLY A 493 4.26 9.18 -5.32
N ASP A 494 3.92 8.83 -6.57
CA ASP A 494 2.92 7.79 -6.91
C ASP A 494 3.61 6.42 -6.88
N GLU A 495 4.10 6.06 -5.69
CA GLU A 495 4.97 4.91 -5.41
C GLU A 495 4.24 3.56 -5.51
N LEU A 496 3.58 3.31 -6.62
CA LEU A 496 3.18 1.97 -7.04
C LEU A 496 4.41 1.26 -7.61
N TYR A 497 5.35 0.92 -6.74
CA TYR A 497 6.27 -0.15 -7.03
C TYR A 497 5.43 -1.39 -7.28
N LYS A 498 5.25 -1.77 -8.55
CA LYS A 498 4.86 -3.13 -8.85
C LYS A 498 5.81 -4.01 -8.05
N THR A 499 5.30 -4.93 -7.25
CA THR A 499 6.12 -6.03 -6.73
C THR A 499 6.52 -6.85 -7.94
N VAL A 500 7.58 -6.45 -8.66
CA VAL A 500 7.87 -7.04 -9.96
C VAL A 500 8.39 -8.44 -9.72
N LYS A 501 7.48 -9.37 -9.94
CA LYS A 501 7.73 -10.79 -10.04
C LYS A 501 8.54 -11.06 -11.30
N PHE A 502 9.39 -12.07 -11.23
CA PHE A 502 10.20 -12.53 -12.36
C PHE A 502 9.58 -13.80 -12.91
N THR A 503 9.39 -13.92 -14.21
CA THR A 503 9.19 -15.25 -14.81
C THR A 503 10.51 -16.00 -14.87
N ARG A 504 10.45 -17.34 -14.82
CA ARG A 504 11.63 -18.17 -15.12
C ARG A 504 12.26 -17.80 -16.46
N ILE A 505 11.45 -17.44 -17.46
CA ILE A 505 11.89 -17.05 -18.81
C ILE A 505 12.75 -15.78 -18.77
N GLU A 506 12.38 -14.79 -17.97
CA GLU A 506 13.15 -13.55 -17.84
C GLU A 506 14.49 -13.77 -17.14
N ILE A 507 14.50 -14.61 -16.09
CA ILE A 507 15.74 -15.03 -15.43
C ILE A 507 16.63 -15.79 -16.43
N SER A 508 16.05 -16.68 -17.23
CA SER A 508 16.79 -17.39 -18.29
C SER A 508 17.45 -16.43 -19.26
N LYS A 509 16.71 -15.45 -19.79
CA LYS A 509 17.25 -14.45 -20.74
C LYS A 509 18.41 -13.64 -20.16
N LEU A 510 18.30 -13.24 -18.88
CA LEU A 510 19.41 -12.57 -18.19
C LEU A 510 20.62 -13.50 -18.08
N ILE A 511 20.43 -14.73 -17.62
CA ILE A 511 21.53 -15.69 -17.42
C ILE A 511 22.18 -16.09 -18.74
N GLU A 512 21.41 -16.23 -19.82
CA GLU A 512 21.93 -16.49 -21.16
C GLU A 512 22.90 -15.39 -21.62
N GLY A 513 22.63 -14.12 -21.29
CA GLY A 513 23.54 -13.00 -21.55
C GLY A 513 24.89 -13.10 -20.84
N HIS A 514 24.94 -13.85 -19.73
CA HIS A 514 26.15 -14.09 -18.94
C HIS A 514 26.73 -15.49 -19.09
N ALA A 515 26.11 -16.37 -19.88
CA ALA A 515 26.44 -17.80 -19.90
C ALA A 515 27.91 -18.08 -20.28
N LEU A 516 28.51 -17.25 -21.13
CA LEU A 516 29.92 -17.36 -21.51
C LEU A 516 30.87 -17.21 -20.32
N ARG A 517 30.52 -16.39 -19.32
CA ARG A 517 31.33 -16.18 -18.10
C ARG A 517 31.40 -17.43 -17.23
N PHE A 518 30.38 -18.27 -17.27
CA PHE A 518 30.20 -19.39 -16.33
C PHE A 518 30.43 -20.77 -16.97
N GLN A 519 31.02 -20.83 -18.17
CA GLN A 519 31.36 -22.11 -18.79
C GLN A 519 32.33 -22.93 -17.92
N PRO A 520 32.19 -24.27 -17.85
CA PRO A 520 31.29 -25.11 -18.66
C PRO A 520 29.90 -25.36 -18.03
N ILE A 521 29.44 -24.56 -17.06
CA ILE A 521 28.17 -24.79 -16.37
C ILE A 521 26.99 -24.51 -17.32
N PRO A 522 26.04 -25.45 -17.51
CA PRO A 522 24.87 -25.22 -18.35
C PRO A 522 23.96 -24.12 -17.78
N SER A 523 23.40 -23.27 -18.63
CA SER A 523 22.50 -22.17 -18.22
C SER A 523 21.32 -22.64 -17.37
N SER A 524 20.77 -23.83 -17.63
CA SER A 524 19.69 -24.42 -16.83
C SER A 524 20.10 -24.62 -15.36
N GLN A 525 21.34 -25.08 -15.12
CA GLN A 525 21.86 -25.28 -13.77
C GLN A 525 22.14 -23.94 -13.06
N LEU A 526 22.54 -22.91 -13.81
CA LEU A 526 22.71 -21.56 -13.27
C LEU A 526 21.37 -20.95 -12.84
N ILE A 527 20.32 -21.16 -13.65
CA ILE A 527 18.95 -20.71 -13.34
C ILE A 527 18.43 -21.43 -12.10
N ASP A 528 18.57 -22.76 -12.03
CA ASP A 528 18.13 -23.53 -10.86
C ASP A 528 18.89 -23.10 -9.60
N ASP A 529 20.20 -22.89 -9.71
CA ASP A 529 21.03 -22.43 -8.62
C ASP A 529 20.62 -21.04 -8.12
N ILE A 530 20.39 -20.06 -8.99
CA ILE A 530 19.94 -18.73 -8.55
C ILE A 530 18.52 -18.80 -7.97
N CYS A 531 17.61 -19.59 -8.54
CA CYS A 531 16.22 -19.64 -8.09
C CYS A 531 16.03 -20.41 -6.78
N LEU A 532 16.92 -21.36 -6.47
CA LEU A 532 16.78 -22.24 -5.30
C LEU A 532 17.80 -21.98 -4.19
N ARG A 533 18.93 -21.32 -4.52
CA ARG A 533 20.08 -21.10 -3.63
C ARG A 533 20.47 -19.62 -3.57
N SER A 534 19.47 -18.73 -3.57
CA SER A 534 19.63 -17.27 -3.44
C SER A 534 18.38 -16.63 -2.83
N PHE A 535 18.29 -15.29 -2.85
CA PHE A 535 17.25 -14.46 -2.19
C PHE A 535 15.88 -14.56 -2.84
N LEU A 536 15.75 -15.39 -3.87
CA LEU A 536 14.53 -15.59 -4.63
C LEU A 536 13.69 -16.72 -4.06
N ILE A 537 12.38 -16.51 -4.02
CA ILE A 537 11.36 -17.48 -3.63
C ILE A 537 10.40 -17.65 -4.81
N GLY A 538 10.03 -18.90 -5.10
CA GLY A 538 8.99 -19.23 -6.08
C GLY A 538 7.59 -18.89 -5.56
N GLY A 539 6.80 -18.24 -6.40
CA GLY A 539 5.38 -17.94 -6.17
C GLY A 539 4.46 -18.68 -7.13
N TYR A 540 3.14 -18.48 -6.93
CA TYR A 540 2.12 -19.04 -7.80
C TYR A 540 2.29 -18.55 -9.25
N GLY A 541 2.05 -19.42 -10.23
CA GLY A 541 2.16 -19.08 -11.67
C GLY A 541 3.57 -19.14 -12.26
N GLY A 542 4.55 -19.75 -11.57
CA GLY A 542 5.93 -19.90 -12.09
C GLY A 542 6.76 -18.62 -12.00
N TYR A 543 6.36 -17.72 -11.11
CA TYR A 543 7.03 -16.47 -10.82
C TYR A 543 8.03 -16.61 -9.66
N TYR A 544 9.01 -15.73 -9.60
CA TYR A 544 9.94 -15.58 -8.49
C TYR A 544 9.84 -14.16 -7.91
N TYR A 545 10.28 -13.97 -6.67
CA TYR A 545 10.40 -12.67 -6.02
C TYR A 545 11.43 -12.73 -4.87
N PHE A 546 11.92 -11.57 -4.42
CA PHE A 546 12.82 -11.53 -3.27
C PHE A 546 12.09 -11.91 -1.97
N ILE A 547 12.74 -12.68 -1.09
CA ILE A 547 12.19 -13.11 0.22
C ILE A 547 11.58 -11.97 1.04
N HIS A 548 12.11 -10.76 0.90
CA HIS A 548 11.53 -9.54 1.42
C HIS A 548 11.89 -8.37 0.49
N LYS A 549 10.93 -7.47 0.24
CA LYS A 549 11.09 -6.32 -0.68
C LYS A 549 12.30 -5.44 -0.36
N SER A 550 12.70 -5.32 0.92
CA SER A 550 13.90 -4.56 1.29
C SER A 550 15.21 -5.11 0.73
N PHE A 551 15.32 -6.42 0.46
CA PHE A 551 16.52 -6.98 -0.16
C PHE A 551 16.60 -6.58 -1.63
N GLN A 552 15.46 -6.55 -2.33
CA GLN A 552 15.40 -5.98 -3.68
C GLN A 552 15.81 -4.51 -3.66
N GLU A 553 15.23 -3.70 -2.76
CA GLU A 553 15.57 -2.28 -2.59
C GLU A 553 17.08 -2.08 -2.36
N TYR A 554 17.71 -2.91 -1.53
CA TYR A 554 19.16 -2.91 -1.30
C TYR A 554 19.96 -3.21 -2.58
N TYR A 555 19.61 -4.27 -3.32
CA TYR A 555 20.32 -4.63 -4.55
C TYR A 555 20.11 -3.61 -5.68
N VAL A 556 18.95 -2.96 -5.76
CA VAL A 556 18.71 -1.83 -6.67
C VAL A 556 19.65 -0.66 -6.33
N ALA A 557 19.76 -0.30 -5.04
CA ALA A 557 20.69 0.74 -4.60
C ALA A 557 22.15 0.40 -4.97
N LYS A 558 22.54 -0.86 -4.78
CA LYS A 558 23.87 -1.36 -5.14
C LYS A 558 24.14 -1.23 -6.65
N TYR A 559 23.16 -1.57 -7.50
CA TYR A 559 23.27 -1.39 -8.95
C TYR A 559 23.45 0.08 -9.33
N ILE A 560 22.66 0.98 -8.72
CA ILE A 560 22.78 2.43 -8.97
C ILE A 560 24.17 2.94 -8.57
N LEU A 561 24.70 2.50 -7.43
CA LEU A 561 26.07 2.83 -7.03
C LEU A 561 27.11 2.30 -8.02
N LYS A 562 26.95 1.05 -8.51
CA LYS A 562 27.83 0.47 -9.53
C LYS A 562 27.82 1.31 -10.80
N SER A 563 26.64 1.78 -11.25
CA SER A 563 26.56 2.65 -12.43
C SER A 563 27.25 4.00 -12.23
N MET A 564 27.13 4.59 -11.03
CA MET A 564 27.87 5.80 -10.65
C MET A 564 29.40 5.64 -10.73
N GLN A 565 29.90 4.43 -10.51
CA GLN A 565 31.33 4.11 -10.54
C GLN A 565 31.85 3.71 -11.94
N GLN A 566 30.97 3.48 -12.92
CA GLN A 566 31.35 3.03 -14.26
C GLN A 566 31.57 4.19 -15.24
N SER A 567 30.50 4.81 -15.74
CA SER A 567 30.57 5.93 -16.69
C SER A 567 29.34 6.84 -16.59
N ALA A 568 29.47 8.07 -17.09
CA ALA A 568 28.38 9.05 -17.10
C ALA A 568 27.21 8.60 -17.99
N GLU A 569 27.49 7.94 -19.12
CA GLU A 569 26.49 7.48 -20.08
C GLU A 569 25.64 6.35 -19.49
N TYR A 570 26.29 5.40 -18.82
CA TYR A 570 25.60 4.30 -18.16
C TYR A 570 24.82 4.78 -16.93
N LEU A 571 25.42 5.66 -16.13
CA LEU A 571 24.75 6.33 -15.01
C LEU A 571 23.50 7.10 -15.48
N ALA A 572 23.58 7.83 -16.59
CA ALA A 572 22.44 8.59 -17.12
C ALA A 572 21.26 7.68 -17.47
N LEU A 573 21.48 6.45 -17.94
CA LEU A 573 20.40 5.48 -18.17
C LEU A 573 19.74 5.04 -16.87
N THR A 574 20.54 4.83 -15.81
CA THR A 574 20.06 4.49 -14.48
C THR A 574 19.25 5.63 -13.85
N LEU A 575 19.76 6.87 -13.92
CA LEU A 575 19.11 8.04 -13.33
C LEU A 575 17.81 8.44 -14.02
N LYS A 576 17.46 7.90 -15.19
CA LYS A 576 16.13 8.12 -15.81
C LYS A 576 15.00 7.47 -15.02
N VAL A 577 15.32 6.47 -14.20
CA VAL A 577 14.35 5.76 -13.39
C VAL A 577 14.21 6.48 -12.06
N SER A 578 12.98 6.76 -11.62
CA SER A 578 12.68 7.28 -10.27
C SER A 578 13.37 6.43 -9.21
N THR A 579 13.69 6.98 -8.04
CA THR A 579 14.31 6.22 -6.92
C THR A 579 13.46 6.37 -5.65
N PRO A 580 12.85 5.31 -5.09
CA PRO A 580 12.05 5.39 -3.87
C PRO A 580 12.86 5.86 -2.69
N ALA A 581 12.15 6.37 -1.69
CA ALA A 581 12.74 6.73 -0.41
C ALA A 581 13.57 5.57 0.21
N GLU A 582 13.12 4.31 0.10
CA GLU A 582 13.84 3.17 0.68
C GLU A 582 15.12 2.79 -0.08
N VAL A 583 15.12 2.90 -1.42
CA VAL A 583 16.33 2.69 -2.24
C VAL A 583 17.30 3.85 -2.05
N ALA A 584 16.78 5.09 -2.05
CA ALA A 584 17.56 6.30 -1.80
C ALA A 584 18.24 6.23 -0.42
N ALA A 585 17.55 5.77 0.62
CA ALA A 585 18.13 5.60 1.94
C ALA A 585 19.32 4.61 1.95
N PHE A 586 19.22 3.49 1.24
CA PHE A 586 20.36 2.57 1.09
C PHE A 586 21.51 3.20 0.32
N LEU A 587 21.20 3.88 -0.78
CA LEU A 587 22.21 4.52 -1.63
C LEU A 587 22.94 5.65 -0.90
N GLU A 588 22.24 6.45 -0.08
CA GLU A 588 22.85 7.47 0.77
C GLU A 588 23.84 6.88 1.77
N ASP A 589 23.49 5.79 2.45
CA ASP A 589 24.39 5.08 3.37
C ASP A 589 25.64 4.58 2.61
N MET A 590 25.44 3.94 1.46
CA MET A 590 26.53 3.44 0.62
C MET A 590 27.44 4.56 0.09
N LEU A 591 26.87 5.71 -0.29
CA LEU A 591 27.63 6.86 -0.77
C LEU A 591 28.52 7.44 0.34
N LYS A 592 27.98 7.57 1.56
CA LYS A 592 28.75 8.02 2.73
C LYS A 592 29.93 7.10 3.02
N GLU A 593 29.74 5.79 2.91
CA GLU A 593 30.82 4.82 3.11
C GLU A 593 31.93 4.94 2.06
N ASN A 594 31.56 5.21 0.81
CA ASN A 594 32.52 5.41 -0.27
C ASN A 594 33.31 6.72 -0.16
N LEU A 595 32.88 7.68 0.69
CA LEU A 595 33.67 8.90 0.99
C LEU A 595 35.01 8.59 1.66
N SER A 596 35.16 7.42 2.28
CA SER A 596 36.43 6.97 2.86
C SER A 596 37.53 6.80 1.79
N SER A 597 37.17 6.60 0.53
CA SER A 597 38.10 6.50 -0.59
C SER A 597 37.99 7.72 -1.50
N LYS A 598 38.95 8.64 -1.39
CA LYS A 598 39.00 9.86 -2.19
C LYS A 598 38.90 9.60 -3.70
N HIS A 599 39.57 8.54 -4.18
CA HIS A 599 39.51 8.14 -5.58
C HIS A 599 38.09 7.78 -6.02
N LYS A 600 37.36 6.98 -5.23
CA LYS A 600 35.98 6.58 -5.56
C LYS A 600 35.03 7.77 -5.48
N SER A 601 35.15 8.61 -4.47
CA SER A 601 34.29 9.80 -4.33
C SER A 601 34.50 10.80 -5.47
N ASP A 602 35.75 11.01 -5.91
CA ASP A 602 36.07 11.90 -7.03
C ASP A 602 35.52 11.34 -8.35
N LEU A 603 35.66 10.03 -8.59
CA LEU A 603 35.11 9.36 -9.77
C LEU A 603 33.57 9.47 -9.84
N ILE A 604 32.87 9.18 -8.74
CA ILE A 604 31.42 9.30 -8.68
C ILE A 604 30.99 10.76 -8.91
N THR A 605 31.66 11.71 -8.26
CA THR A 605 31.40 13.15 -8.43
C THR A 605 31.54 13.55 -9.90
N ASP A 606 32.58 13.08 -10.57
CA ASP A 606 32.84 13.41 -11.98
C ASP A 606 31.80 12.81 -12.92
N ASN A 607 31.39 11.57 -12.68
CA ASN A 607 30.35 10.93 -13.47
C ASN A 607 28.98 11.61 -13.28
N LEU A 608 28.63 12.02 -12.07
CA LEU A 608 27.39 12.77 -11.79
C LEU A 608 27.38 14.15 -12.48
N ILE A 609 28.49 14.88 -12.41
CA ILE A 609 28.66 16.18 -13.10
C ILE A 609 28.55 15.99 -14.62
N LYS A 610 29.24 14.99 -15.18
CA LYS A 610 29.16 14.70 -16.62
C LYS A 610 27.74 14.29 -17.04
N ALA A 611 27.07 13.43 -16.27
CA ALA A 611 25.70 13.03 -16.54
C ALA A 611 24.75 14.24 -16.57
N TYR A 612 24.93 15.20 -15.66
CA TYR A 612 24.21 16.47 -15.70
C TYR A 612 24.53 17.26 -16.98
N GLN A 613 25.81 17.47 -17.28
CA GLN A 613 26.27 18.31 -18.40
C GLN A 613 25.87 17.76 -19.77
N GLN A 614 25.90 16.43 -19.94
CA GLN A 614 25.51 15.75 -21.17
C GLN A 614 24.00 15.76 -21.41
N ASN A 615 23.20 16.12 -20.40
CA ASN A 615 21.74 16.10 -20.45
C ASN A 615 21.14 17.50 -20.23
N ILE A 616 21.82 18.56 -20.66
CA ILE A 616 21.26 19.92 -20.68
C ILE A 616 20.13 19.98 -21.72
N GLY A 617 18.91 20.22 -21.25
CA GLY A 617 17.72 20.32 -22.08
C GLY A 617 16.44 20.25 -21.25
N ASN A 618 15.31 20.55 -21.88
CA ASN A 618 13.99 20.56 -21.24
C ASN A 618 13.17 19.29 -21.48
N GLY A 619 13.74 18.27 -22.14
CA GLY A 619 13.07 16.98 -22.29
C GLY A 619 12.93 16.27 -20.95
N TYR A 620 11.85 15.52 -20.74
CA TYR A 620 11.55 14.84 -19.48
C TYR A 620 12.74 14.05 -18.91
N SER A 621 13.35 13.17 -19.72
CA SER A 621 14.52 12.40 -19.29
C SER A 621 15.71 13.27 -18.92
N SER A 622 15.93 14.38 -19.64
CA SER A 622 17.00 15.33 -19.35
C SER A 622 16.79 16.02 -18.01
N LEU A 623 15.55 16.42 -17.69
CA LEU A 623 15.22 17.03 -16.41
C LEU A 623 15.43 16.07 -15.24
N ILE A 624 14.92 14.83 -15.36
CA ILE A 624 15.04 13.78 -14.32
C ILE A 624 16.50 13.40 -14.05
N ILE A 625 17.31 13.19 -15.11
CA ILE A 625 18.74 12.90 -14.93
C ILE A 625 19.43 14.04 -14.20
N ARG A 626 19.17 15.29 -14.60
CA ARG A 626 19.80 16.45 -13.97
C ARG A 626 19.38 16.61 -12.51
N GLU A 627 18.11 16.41 -12.21
CA GLU A 627 17.59 16.49 -10.83
C GLU A 627 18.23 15.42 -9.94
N HIS A 628 18.22 14.14 -10.36
CA HIS A 628 18.84 13.07 -9.58
C HIS A 628 20.36 13.27 -9.46
N SER A 629 21.04 13.72 -10.52
CA SER A 629 22.46 14.08 -10.45
C SER A 629 22.71 15.13 -9.38
N CYS A 630 21.89 16.17 -9.31
CA CYS A 630 22.04 17.24 -8.31
C CYS A 630 21.75 16.75 -6.89
N TYR A 631 20.73 15.91 -6.72
CA TYR A 631 20.41 15.27 -5.46
C TYR A 631 21.60 14.48 -4.92
N TYR A 632 22.15 13.55 -5.71
CA TYR A 632 23.27 12.71 -5.26
C TYR A 632 24.59 13.48 -5.12
N LEU A 633 24.82 14.54 -5.91
CA LEU A 633 25.94 15.47 -5.68
C LEU A 633 25.84 16.15 -4.32
N ALA A 634 24.63 16.59 -3.93
CA ALA A 634 24.39 17.18 -2.61
C ALA A 634 24.57 16.16 -1.48
N CYS A 635 24.11 14.92 -1.67
CA CYS A 635 24.29 13.84 -0.70
C CYS A 635 25.76 13.46 -0.48
N ILE A 636 26.57 13.44 -1.55
CA ILE A 636 28.01 13.15 -1.48
C ILE A 636 28.77 14.31 -0.82
N GLY A 637 28.40 15.55 -1.15
CA GLY A 637 28.92 16.73 -0.46
C GLY A 637 30.44 16.94 -0.57
N THR A 638 31.10 16.38 -1.58
CA THR A 638 32.53 16.66 -1.83
C THR A 638 32.70 18.13 -2.17
N GLN A 639 33.87 18.70 -1.88
CA GLN A 639 34.15 20.11 -2.20
C GLN A 639 33.89 20.42 -3.68
N LYS A 640 34.23 19.49 -4.58
CA LYS A 640 33.99 19.60 -6.02
C LYS A 640 32.49 19.58 -6.36
N ALA A 641 31.71 18.70 -5.73
CA ALA A 641 30.25 18.64 -5.91
C ALA A 641 29.58 19.92 -5.43
N ILE A 642 29.94 20.42 -4.23
CA ILE A 642 29.40 21.67 -3.68
C ILE A 642 29.71 22.84 -4.60
N GLN A 643 30.98 23.01 -5.01
CA GLN A 643 31.38 24.09 -5.93
C GLN A 643 30.63 24.05 -7.26
N PHE A 644 30.43 22.85 -7.81
CA PHE A 644 29.64 22.66 -9.01
C PHE A 644 28.19 23.11 -8.82
N LEU A 645 27.52 22.66 -7.75
CA LEU A 645 26.14 23.03 -7.46
C LEU A 645 26.00 24.54 -7.23
N GLU A 646 26.89 25.14 -6.45
CA GLU A 646 26.90 26.58 -6.16
C GLU A 646 27.06 27.44 -7.41
N HIS A 647 27.87 26.99 -8.37
CA HIS A 647 28.06 27.69 -9.62
C HIS A 647 26.90 27.48 -10.61
N SER A 648 26.27 26.31 -10.55
CA SER A 648 25.29 25.87 -11.55
C SER A 648 23.88 26.33 -11.25
N TYR A 649 23.46 26.44 -9.98
CA TYR A 649 22.07 26.82 -9.66
C TYR A 649 21.69 28.20 -10.18
N MET A 650 22.64 29.14 -10.26
CA MET A 650 22.39 30.49 -10.82
C MET A 650 22.22 30.48 -12.34
N LYS A 651 22.69 29.45 -13.03
CA LYS A 651 22.66 29.30 -14.49
C LYS A 651 21.56 28.34 -14.95
N GLU A 652 21.06 27.50 -14.06
CA GLU A 652 19.98 26.57 -14.35
C GLU A 652 18.70 27.34 -14.68
N THR A 653 18.17 27.11 -15.88
CA THR A 653 16.98 27.80 -16.39
C THR A 653 15.70 27.11 -15.97
N ASN A 654 15.75 25.80 -15.71
CA ASN A 654 14.59 25.04 -15.26
C ASN A 654 14.41 25.16 -13.74
N LYS A 655 13.31 25.75 -13.28
CA LYS A 655 13.04 26.02 -11.85
C LYS A 655 12.98 24.77 -10.99
N TRP A 656 12.56 23.64 -11.55
CA TRP A 656 12.49 22.39 -10.80
C TRP A 656 13.89 21.84 -10.50
N VAL A 657 14.78 21.80 -11.50
CA VAL A 657 16.19 21.41 -11.30
C VAL A 657 16.92 22.42 -10.41
N GLN A 658 16.68 23.72 -10.61
CA GLN A 658 17.25 24.80 -9.79
C GLN A 658 16.86 24.65 -8.32
N ARG A 659 15.59 24.37 -8.04
CA ARG A 659 15.10 24.04 -6.70
C ARG A 659 15.88 22.86 -6.12
N GLY A 660 15.98 21.74 -6.86
CA GLY A 660 16.69 20.55 -6.41
C GLY A 660 18.14 20.84 -5.98
N MET A 661 18.86 21.66 -6.75
CA MET A 661 20.21 22.11 -6.39
C MET A 661 20.24 22.92 -5.09
N MET A 662 19.40 23.96 -4.98
CA MET A 662 19.43 24.89 -3.85
C MET A 662 18.95 24.23 -2.55
N VAL A 663 17.86 23.46 -2.63
CA VAL A 663 17.33 22.71 -1.48
C VAL A 663 18.30 21.61 -1.08
N GLY A 664 18.91 20.90 -2.04
CA GLY A 664 19.93 19.88 -1.77
C GLY A 664 21.16 20.45 -1.05
N LEU A 665 21.72 21.56 -1.54
CA LEU A 665 22.81 22.29 -0.87
C LEU A 665 22.43 22.69 0.56
N GLY A 666 21.22 23.20 0.74
CA GLY A 666 20.72 23.61 2.04
C GLY A 666 20.64 22.47 3.05
N ILE A 667 19.98 21.37 2.65
CA ILE A 667 19.67 20.25 3.53
C ILE A 667 20.90 19.34 3.75
N PHE A 668 21.52 18.87 2.68
CA PHE A 668 22.59 17.87 2.76
C PHE A 668 23.96 18.47 3.04
N CYS A 669 24.23 19.68 2.52
CA CYS A 669 25.52 20.37 2.70
C CYS A 669 25.47 21.42 3.83
N LYS A 670 24.36 21.50 4.60
CA LYS A 670 24.16 22.43 5.73
C LYS A 670 24.36 23.91 5.35
N ARG A 671 23.99 24.29 4.13
CA ARG A 671 24.10 25.66 3.62
C ARG A 671 22.81 26.45 3.84
N GLU A 672 22.54 26.82 5.10
CA GLU A 672 21.36 27.61 5.46
C GLU A 672 21.28 28.92 4.65
N ASP A 673 22.42 29.55 4.32
CA ASP A 673 22.48 30.75 3.48
C ASP A 673 21.89 30.55 2.07
N ILE A 674 21.97 29.34 1.51
CA ILE A 674 21.40 29.00 0.20
C ILE A 674 19.88 28.82 0.31
N ILE A 675 19.38 28.24 1.41
CA ILE A 675 17.93 28.19 1.68
C ILE A 675 17.36 29.60 1.82
N GLU A 676 18.04 30.49 2.55
CA GLU A 676 17.62 31.88 2.69
C GLU A 676 17.56 32.60 1.33
N LYS A 677 18.58 32.41 0.48
CA LYS A 677 18.58 32.93 -0.89
C LYS A 677 17.44 32.36 -1.73
N TYR A 678 17.17 31.06 -1.60
CA TYR A 678 16.06 30.42 -2.32
C TYR A 678 14.72 31.01 -1.91
N ILE A 679 14.44 31.13 -0.60
CA ILE A 679 13.21 31.77 -0.10
C ILE A 679 13.11 33.21 -0.61
N GLY A 680 14.21 33.97 -0.61
CA GLY A 680 14.27 35.30 -1.20
C GLY A 680 13.88 35.32 -2.68
N MET A 681 14.30 34.31 -3.45
CA MET A 681 13.88 34.12 -4.84
C MET A 681 12.39 33.78 -4.95
N LEU A 682 11.84 32.93 -4.08
CA LEU A 682 10.40 32.58 -4.08
C LEU A 682 9.49 33.80 -3.85
N TYR A 683 9.98 34.84 -3.16
CA TYR A 683 9.22 36.07 -2.96
C TYR A 683 9.06 36.92 -4.22
N ILE A 684 9.99 36.82 -5.17
CA ILE A 684 10.04 37.68 -6.37
C ILE A 684 9.69 36.93 -7.66
N ASP A 685 9.88 35.61 -7.66
CA ASP A 685 9.69 34.74 -8.80
C ASP A 685 8.49 33.82 -8.58
N ILE A 686 7.34 34.22 -9.12
CA ILE A 686 6.06 33.51 -8.98
C ILE A 686 6.15 32.10 -9.56
N ASP A 687 6.92 31.92 -10.63
CA ASP A 687 7.12 30.62 -11.29
C ASP A 687 7.87 29.67 -10.35
N ALA A 688 8.97 30.14 -9.75
CA ALA A 688 9.73 29.37 -8.76
C ALA A 688 8.90 29.05 -7.50
N ALA A 689 8.06 29.97 -7.03
CA ALA A 689 7.15 29.73 -5.93
C ALA A 689 6.12 28.64 -6.26
N SER A 690 5.53 28.72 -7.45
CA SER A 690 4.58 27.72 -7.96
C SER A 690 5.24 26.34 -8.06
N VAL A 691 6.46 26.26 -8.60
CA VAL A 691 7.23 25.00 -8.69
C VAL A 691 7.60 24.45 -7.32
N ASN A 692 7.93 25.29 -6.34
CA ASN A 692 8.22 24.82 -4.99
C ASN A 692 7.00 24.14 -4.34
N ILE A 693 5.82 24.75 -4.49
CA ILE A 693 4.58 24.16 -3.96
C ILE A 693 4.22 22.90 -4.76
N GLY A 694 4.17 22.97 -6.09
CA GLY A 694 3.78 21.84 -6.92
C GLY A 694 4.72 20.64 -6.82
N TYR A 695 6.03 20.85 -6.61
CA TYR A 695 6.95 19.75 -6.27
C TYR A 695 6.52 19.02 -5.00
N ASN A 696 6.25 19.77 -3.92
CA ASN A 696 5.92 19.16 -2.63
C ASN A 696 4.55 18.48 -2.67
N LEU A 697 3.56 19.06 -3.36
CA LEU A 697 2.26 18.42 -3.60
C LEU A 697 2.42 17.11 -4.36
N ALA A 698 3.25 17.10 -5.41
CA ALA A 698 3.52 15.90 -6.19
C ALA A 698 4.24 14.83 -5.35
N TYR A 699 5.28 15.22 -4.60
CA TYR A 699 6.01 14.34 -3.70
C TYR A 699 5.11 13.71 -2.63
N CYS A 700 4.16 14.49 -2.08
CA CYS A 700 3.28 14.05 -1.01
C CYS A 700 2.01 13.35 -1.51
N GLY A 701 1.89 13.09 -2.82
CA GLY A 701 0.72 12.43 -3.42
C GLY A 701 -0.53 13.31 -3.57
N ASP A 702 -0.45 14.60 -3.24
CA ASP A 702 -1.55 15.56 -3.37
C ASP A 702 -1.82 15.97 -4.83
N GLN A 703 -0.87 15.77 -5.74
CA GLN A 703 -0.98 16.09 -7.17
C GLN A 703 -0.34 14.99 -8.02
N SER A 704 -1.02 14.53 -9.08
CA SER A 704 -0.45 13.52 -9.97
C SER A 704 0.68 14.11 -10.84
N LEU A 705 1.77 13.35 -11.06
CA LEU A 705 2.77 13.79 -12.03
C LEU A 705 2.32 13.64 -13.48
N ASP A 706 1.37 12.77 -13.84
CA ASP A 706 0.86 12.74 -15.23
C ASP A 706 0.36 14.11 -15.68
N GLU A 707 -0.18 14.89 -14.73
CA GLU A 707 -0.52 16.29 -14.93
C GLU A 707 0.72 17.23 -14.93
N ALA A 708 1.79 16.90 -14.22
CA ALA A 708 3.07 17.63 -14.20
C ALA A 708 4.03 17.28 -15.38
N LEU A 709 3.81 16.14 -16.07
CA LEU A 709 4.61 15.64 -17.19
C LEU A 709 4.51 16.52 -18.45
N GLU A 710 3.54 17.44 -18.49
CA GLU A 710 3.49 18.54 -19.46
C GLU A 710 4.58 19.61 -19.22
N GLY A 711 5.50 19.38 -18.28
CA GLY A 711 6.69 20.21 -18.07
C GLY A 711 6.56 21.26 -16.97
N GLU A 712 5.52 21.16 -16.16
CA GLU A 712 5.09 22.21 -15.26
C GLU A 712 4.74 21.59 -13.89
N TYR A 713 5.75 21.39 -13.04
CA TYR A 713 5.62 21.03 -11.61
C TYR A 713 4.95 22.15 -10.79
N HIS A 714 4.04 22.90 -11.39
CA HIS A 714 3.32 24.02 -10.84
C HIS A 714 2.21 23.55 -9.90
N ASP A 715 1.89 24.40 -8.93
CA ASP A 715 0.70 24.24 -8.11
C ASP A 715 -0.56 24.48 -8.95
N LYS A 716 -1.28 23.41 -9.28
CA LYS A 716 -2.53 23.50 -10.05
C LYS A 716 -3.72 23.93 -9.20
N GLY A 717 -3.58 24.01 -7.87
CA GLY A 717 -4.62 24.45 -6.95
C GLY A 717 -5.83 23.54 -6.82
N LYS A 718 -5.71 22.28 -7.27
CA LYS A 718 -6.81 21.31 -7.23
C LYS A 718 -6.93 20.62 -5.86
N SER A 719 -5.80 20.31 -5.23
CA SER A 719 -5.76 19.65 -3.92
C SER A 719 -5.66 20.66 -2.77
N LYS A 720 -6.28 20.29 -1.64
CA LYS A 720 -6.12 20.99 -0.36
C LYS A 720 -4.69 20.89 0.20
N GLY A 721 -3.88 19.92 -0.23
CA GLY A 721 -2.48 19.77 0.19
C GLY A 721 -2.32 19.12 1.56
N GLU A 722 -3.22 18.20 1.93
CA GLU A 722 -3.24 17.57 3.24
C GLU A 722 -2.01 16.69 3.49
N GLY A 723 -1.55 15.97 2.45
CA GLY A 723 -0.34 15.15 2.51
C GLY A 723 0.91 16.01 2.75
N MET A 724 1.01 17.13 2.03
CA MET A 724 2.07 18.11 2.16
C MET A 724 2.09 18.80 3.52
N VAL A 725 0.93 19.17 4.09
CA VAL A 725 0.84 19.70 5.45
C VAL A 725 1.35 18.66 6.46
N ARG A 726 0.89 17.41 6.36
CA ARG A 726 1.35 16.32 7.24
C ARG A 726 2.87 16.16 7.19
N GLU A 727 3.47 16.24 6.00
CA GLU A 727 4.92 16.14 5.83
C GLU A 727 5.69 17.33 6.44
N ILE A 728 5.16 18.54 6.27
CA ILE A 728 5.72 19.74 6.92
C ILE A 728 5.71 19.58 8.45
N PHE A 729 4.61 19.11 9.04
CA PHE A 729 4.54 18.90 10.49
C PHE A 729 5.51 17.79 10.96
N ARG A 730 5.71 16.75 10.15
CA ARG A 730 6.74 15.72 10.39
C ARG A 730 8.15 16.33 10.41
N HIS A 731 8.46 17.24 9.48
CA HIS A 731 9.74 17.95 9.45
C HIS A 731 9.93 18.87 10.65
N LEU A 732 8.94 19.71 10.96
CA LEU A 732 8.98 20.63 12.10
C LEU A 732 9.11 19.88 13.44
N GLY A 733 8.60 18.66 13.53
CA GLY A 733 8.72 17.79 14.71
C GLY A 733 10.07 17.10 14.87
N SER A 734 11.02 17.28 13.95
CA SER A 734 12.27 16.52 13.94
C SER A 734 13.50 17.39 13.66
N GLU A 735 14.46 17.37 14.59
CA GLU A 735 15.75 18.06 14.46
C GLU A 735 16.57 17.61 13.23
N LYS A 736 16.27 16.43 12.66
CA LYS A 736 16.90 15.98 11.41
C LYS A 736 16.65 16.95 10.25
N TYR A 737 15.47 17.58 10.21
CA TYR A 737 15.05 18.46 9.13
C TYR A 737 15.25 19.95 9.46
N LYS A 738 15.98 20.24 10.54
CA LYS A 738 16.16 21.60 11.06
C LYS A 738 16.66 22.59 10.00
N ALA A 739 17.57 22.18 9.11
CA ALA A 739 18.07 23.04 8.04
C ALA A 739 16.97 23.48 7.03
N GLY A 740 15.90 22.70 6.89
CA GLY A 740 14.77 22.96 5.99
C GLY A 740 13.63 23.79 6.60
N TRP A 741 13.58 23.95 7.93
CA TRP A 741 12.42 24.55 8.60
C TRP A 741 12.03 25.94 8.11
N ALA A 742 12.98 26.77 7.66
CA ALA A 742 12.64 28.08 7.09
C ALA A 742 11.78 27.93 5.82
N LEU A 743 12.13 26.97 4.95
CA LEU A 743 11.37 26.68 3.74
C LEU A 743 10.04 26.00 4.07
N ASP A 744 10.00 25.11 5.07
CA ASP A 744 8.75 24.50 5.55
C ASP A 744 7.76 25.55 6.06
N LEU A 745 8.23 26.53 6.85
CA LEU A 745 7.41 27.62 7.36
C LEU A 745 6.90 28.54 6.24
N PHE A 746 7.76 28.91 5.30
CA PHE A 746 7.38 29.69 4.10
C PHE A 746 6.28 28.96 3.32
N THR A 747 6.50 27.67 3.09
CA THR A 747 5.62 26.80 2.32
C THR A 747 4.26 26.65 3.00
N LEU A 748 4.24 26.34 4.30
CA LEU A 748 3.02 26.26 5.10
C LEU A 748 2.24 27.57 5.10
N ARG A 749 2.92 28.70 5.31
CA ARG A 749 2.30 30.03 5.26
C ARG A 749 1.66 30.30 3.91
N THR A 750 2.34 29.94 2.82
CA THR A 750 1.85 30.12 1.45
C THR A 750 0.58 29.29 1.21
N LEU A 751 0.57 28.02 1.66
CA LEU A 751 -0.62 27.17 1.58
C LEU A 751 -1.81 27.74 2.36
N LEU A 752 -1.57 28.23 3.59
CA LEU A 752 -2.63 28.77 4.45
C LEU A 752 -3.19 30.10 3.94
N GLN A 753 -2.37 30.90 3.24
CA GLN A 753 -2.77 32.17 2.63
C GLN A 753 -3.52 31.98 1.31
N ASP A 754 -3.40 30.80 0.68
CA ASP A 754 -4.12 30.47 -0.53
C ASP A 754 -5.62 30.36 -0.23
N LYS A 755 -6.41 31.20 -0.90
CA LYS A 755 -7.87 31.25 -0.75
C LYS A 755 -8.56 29.94 -1.14
N ARG A 756 -7.91 29.08 -1.94
CA ARG A 756 -8.42 27.77 -2.34
C ARG A 756 -8.32 26.73 -1.20
N ARG A 757 -7.43 26.95 -0.23
CA ARG A 757 -7.07 25.98 0.82
C ARG A 757 -7.46 26.46 2.21
N GLY A 758 -7.02 27.66 2.60
CA GLY A 758 -7.35 28.29 3.88
C GLY A 758 -6.85 27.50 5.11
N LEU A 759 -7.38 27.86 6.28
CA LEU A 759 -7.00 27.25 7.56
C LEU A 759 -7.50 25.81 7.73
N ASP A 760 -8.51 25.40 6.95
CA ASP A 760 -9.17 24.10 7.09
C ASP A 760 -8.20 22.92 6.92
N ILE A 761 -7.10 23.12 6.19
CA ILE A 761 -6.05 22.12 5.98
C ILE A 761 -5.35 21.72 7.29
N LEU A 762 -5.44 22.55 8.34
CA LEU A 762 -4.91 22.22 9.67
C LEU A 762 -5.88 21.36 10.48
N HIS A 763 -7.17 21.30 10.12
CA HIS A 763 -8.17 20.50 10.83
C HIS A 763 -8.14 19.01 10.47
N VAL A 764 -7.30 18.62 9.50
CA VAL A 764 -6.99 17.22 9.18
C VAL A 764 -6.45 16.47 10.40
N ASN A 765 -5.72 17.17 11.28
CA ASN A 765 -5.27 16.63 12.55
C ASN A 765 -5.40 17.69 13.65
N ASN A 766 -6.22 17.37 14.67
CA ASN A 766 -6.48 18.27 15.79
C ASN A 766 -5.22 18.67 16.58
N GLU A 767 -4.13 17.90 16.49
CA GLU A 767 -2.84 18.20 17.13
C GLU A 767 -1.99 19.24 16.37
N TYR A 768 -2.27 19.52 15.10
CA TYR A 768 -1.48 20.46 14.30
C TYR A 768 -1.56 21.89 14.83
N ILE A 769 -2.74 22.37 15.20
CA ILE A 769 -2.88 23.72 15.74
C ILE A 769 -2.15 23.87 17.10
N PRO A 770 -2.34 22.96 18.09
CA PRO A 770 -1.53 22.95 19.31
C PRO A 770 -0.03 22.88 19.06
N PHE A 771 0.42 21.95 18.21
CA PHE A 771 1.83 21.79 17.86
C PHE A 771 2.40 23.08 17.27
N LEU A 772 1.73 23.68 16.28
CA LEU A 772 2.20 24.89 15.61
C LEU A 772 2.26 26.08 16.56
N LYS A 773 1.27 26.23 17.45
CA LYS A 773 1.30 27.26 18.51
C LYS A 773 2.49 27.07 19.46
N GLY A 774 2.78 25.83 19.85
CA GLY A 774 3.95 25.49 20.67
C GLY A 774 5.25 25.81 19.93
N PHE A 775 5.39 25.30 18.72
CA PHE A 775 6.55 25.52 17.86
C PHE A 775 6.84 27.01 17.64
N LEU A 776 5.83 27.82 17.32
CA LEU A 776 6.01 29.26 17.08
C LEU A 776 6.33 30.04 18.37
N ARG A 777 6.05 29.50 19.55
CA ARG A 777 6.39 30.12 20.86
C ARG A 777 7.78 29.73 21.36
N ASN A 778 8.19 28.48 21.13
CA ASN A 778 9.46 27.96 21.63
C ASN A 778 10.66 28.76 21.14
N ASP A 779 11.69 28.88 21.99
CA ASP A 779 12.98 29.37 21.55
C ASP A 779 13.71 28.27 20.80
N HIS A 780 14.09 28.54 19.55
CA HIS A 780 14.80 27.60 18.68
C HIS A 780 16.30 27.91 18.61
N GLY A 781 16.80 28.76 19.52
CA GLY A 781 18.18 29.23 19.56
C GLY A 781 18.49 30.26 18.47
N GLU A 782 19.78 30.55 18.29
CA GLU A 782 20.25 31.40 17.20
C GLU A 782 20.00 30.71 15.85
N ARG A 783 19.13 31.31 15.04
CA ARG A 783 18.71 30.82 13.72
C ARG A 783 18.86 31.93 12.70
N GLY A 784 18.95 31.55 11.42
CA GLY A 784 19.00 32.49 10.30
C GLY A 784 17.89 33.54 10.32
N ARG A 785 18.17 34.70 9.74
CA ARG A 785 17.26 35.85 9.71
C ARG A 785 15.93 35.48 9.04
N VAL A 786 15.98 34.70 7.96
CA VAL A 786 14.78 34.31 7.20
C VAL A 786 13.91 33.36 8.00
N PHE A 787 14.51 32.43 8.78
CA PHE A 787 13.73 31.55 9.66
C PHE A 787 12.91 32.37 10.67
N GLN A 788 13.52 33.35 11.34
CA GLN A 788 12.83 34.19 12.31
C GLN A 788 11.75 35.05 11.64
N GLN A 789 12.01 35.54 10.42
CA GLN A 789 11.04 36.26 9.62
C GLN A 789 9.83 35.39 9.27
N GLU A 790 10.01 34.19 8.69
CA GLU A 790 8.90 33.30 8.34
C GLU A 790 8.09 32.86 9.56
N ARG A 791 8.78 32.57 10.66
CA ARG A 791 8.15 32.26 11.95
C ARG A 791 7.24 33.41 12.41
N GLN A 792 7.74 34.64 12.36
CA GLN A 792 6.98 35.83 12.77
C GLN A 792 5.81 36.11 11.82
N LEU A 793 6.02 36.01 10.51
CA LEU A 793 4.95 36.19 9.51
C LEU A 793 3.83 35.17 9.67
N LEU A 794 4.17 33.90 9.91
CA LEU A 794 3.15 32.86 10.14
C LEU A 794 2.41 33.08 11.46
N LYS A 795 3.12 33.54 12.51
CA LYS A 795 2.51 33.91 13.80
C LYS A 795 1.50 35.05 13.64
N ASP A 796 1.88 36.11 12.93
CA ASP A 796 1.01 37.26 12.69
C ASP A 796 -0.21 36.91 11.83
N PHE A 797 -0.02 36.05 10.82
CA PHE A 797 -1.12 35.51 10.03
C PHE A 797 -2.13 34.74 10.90
N LEU A 798 -1.66 33.81 11.74
CA LEU A 798 -2.55 33.00 12.59
C LEU A 798 -3.29 33.84 13.65
N VAL A 799 -2.65 34.89 14.20
CA VAL A 799 -3.31 35.80 15.14
C VAL A 799 -4.45 36.57 14.48
N ASN A 800 -4.33 36.90 13.20
CA ASN A 800 -5.36 37.64 12.47
C ASN A 800 -6.45 36.72 11.89
N ALA A 801 -6.09 35.50 11.46
CA ALA A 801 -7.01 34.57 10.83
C ALA A 801 -7.87 33.76 11.83
N LEU A 802 -7.48 33.73 13.11
CA LEU A 802 -8.23 33.10 14.21
C LEU A 802 -9.02 34.10 15.07
N LYS A 803 -9.08 35.37 14.67
CA LYS A 803 -10.00 36.39 15.21
C LYS A 803 -11.22 36.46 14.32
#